data_AF-A0A933FY59-F1
#
_entry.id   AF-A0A933FY59-F1
#
_cell.length_a   1.000
_cell.length_b   1.000
_cell.length_c   1.000
_cell.angle_alpha   90.00
_cell.angle_beta   90.00
_cell.angle_gamma   90.00
#
_symmetry.space_group_name_H-M   'P 1'
#
loop_
_entity.id
_entity.type
_entity.pdbx_description
1 polymer ?
#
loop_
_entity_poly.entity_id
_entity_poly.type
_entity_poly.pdbx_seq_one_letter_code
_entity_poly.pdbx_strand_id
1 'polypeptide(L)'
;MKQHLYLVRLVRYLVVVLSFLVSVINDPFGTSVVYAQRVQGTPVDVFERADGKRSQAEWDWMRLHDPATGRIPLRIREKELAFALTLPTAESIHLQKQRSERGVSQINPIVWSKRGPYNVGGRTRALAVDISDERVMLAGGVSGGVWRSTNAGLTWTKMTIPSDLQSTSCIVQDTRIGKTNIWYYGTGELIGNSAQGPGALYAGDGIFKSTNGGISWTRLPSTVSGNVQWDHPFDFIWNIATDPSNNSEDEVYAATFGGIYRSSDGGNSWVRVLGGFSNTASRYTDVAVTSTGVVYATLSERTNDLSMSSSSRGIWRSKDGITWTDITPLGWPTMYARVVIGIAPSNENIVYFLSETPGAGRRGVYVTTEEWHSIWKYIYVSGDGSGSGGTWEDRSANLPGFGPPFGDFVSQTSYDLVVKVKPDDADVVFIGGTNLYRSSNGFATMSNTTWIGGFSTLNNVSFYASHHPDQHSLVFLPSDPSVLLSGHDGGISVTTDDLAPNIVWESLNNGYLTTQFYTVAVDHATLGDNTIIGGLQDNGSWFTNSVSSTEPWTKIGGGDGTFCAVADHRTSYYVSSQNGYIVRELIDDSGVITNGTRVDPTGATGYLFITPYVLDPNNTDRMYLAAGNVLWRNNDLTAIPLGSLQTTTVNWDLLSRSAVPLDLITAIGISKTPANRLSYGTYLGEVYRLDNAQTGDPFPVNITGVNFPPFAYISCIAVDPTDADKAIAVFTNYGVLSLFSTTDGGSSWIEVAGNLEEYPDGTGNGPSCRWVEIVPVGSSTVYFVGTSTGLYSTTSLNGRSTVWVREGAETIGNVVIDAFDTRVSDGLVVIGTHGNGVYSGTVSSDSASGIVLLYDSGSPTGGIYGALPNSGLVLANRLTAPSTNVEIDKLSYYYLGDHSSGNGSFTPVIYLSSIAQAGVPALSPFYIGNSVVPASNGWIDIDVSSENLLLVGSSSPEFFVGLKYNGTTEPIIGYTNSSNGRAWEYNPTIAEWSSLDALGLPAMLFIRATVTQLTGIETVGVETPQEFFLQQNYPNPFNASTSIEFQLPIEGFVSLIVYDIFGRNIAILLDRKKMNAGIQKVTFIADHIVSGVYFYRIQVTSNNDVNRYYDQVKKMLLIK
;
A
#
# COMPACT_ATOMS: atom_id res chain seq x y z
N MET A 1 40.01 17.54 -26.06
CA MET A 1 39.36 16.91 -24.88
C MET A 1 37.95 16.39 -25.18
N LYS A 2 36.99 17.22 -25.66
CA LYS A 2 35.61 16.78 -26.02
C LYS A 2 35.54 15.65 -27.06
N GLN A 3 36.36 15.69 -28.12
CA GLN A 3 36.42 14.59 -29.12
C GLN A 3 37.04 13.29 -28.57
N HIS A 4 37.95 13.39 -27.59
CA HIS A 4 38.59 12.21 -27.00
C HIS A 4 37.63 11.50 -26.03
N LEU A 5 36.81 12.27 -25.31
CA LEU A 5 35.71 11.76 -24.48
C LEU A 5 34.64 11.07 -25.35
N TYR A 6 34.34 11.63 -26.53
CA TYR A 6 33.39 11.03 -27.48
C TYR A 6 33.91 9.70 -28.05
N LEU A 7 35.20 9.61 -28.38
CA LEU A 7 35.81 8.36 -28.87
C LEU A 7 35.89 7.29 -27.77
N VAL A 8 36.22 7.66 -26.53
CA VAL A 8 36.23 6.73 -25.38
C VAL A 8 34.81 6.26 -25.05
N ARG A 9 33.79 7.13 -25.18
CA ARG A 9 32.37 6.78 -25.07
C ARG A 9 31.94 5.83 -26.18
N LEU A 10 32.33 6.07 -27.43
CA LEU A 10 31.99 5.20 -28.57
C LEU A 10 32.64 3.82 -28.46
N VAL A 11 33.90 3.76 -28.02
CA VAL A 11 34.63 2.49 -27.83
C VAL A 11 34.08 1.70 -26.64
N ARG A 12 33.74 2.36 -25.53
CA ARG A 12 33.07 1.69 -24.39
C ARG A 12 31.65 1.26 -24.73
N TYR A 13 30.91 2.07 -25.46
CA TYR A 13 29.59 1.71 -26.00
C TYR A 13 29.69 0.50 -26.95
N LEU A 14 30.70 0.46 -27.83
CA LEU A 14 30.97 -0.73 -28.66
C LEU A 14 31.34 -1.94 -27.82
N VAL A 15 32.12 -1.81 -26.75
CA VAL A 15 32.44 -2.93 -25.85
C VAL A 15 31.20 -3.40 -25.09
N VAL A 16 30.32 -2.51 -24.65
CA VAL A 16 29.06 -2.85 -23.97
C VAL A 16 28.06 -3.44 -24.97
N VAL A 17 27.94 -2.92 -26.18
CA VAL A 17 27.12 -3.47 -27.26
C VAL A 17 27.68 -4.81 -27.75
N LEU A 18 29.00 -5.01 -27.77
CA LEU A 18 29.60 -6.33 -28.01
C LEU A 18 29.38 -7.28 -26.84
N SER A 19 29.38 -6.79 -25.60
CA SER A 19 29.05 -7.60 -24.42
C SER A 19 27.56 -7.97 -24.39
N PHE A 20 26.69 -7.05 -24.85
CA PHE A 20 25.26 -7.23 -25.05
C PHE A 20 24.99 -8.16 -26.23
N LEU A 21 25.75 -8.05 -27.33
CA LEU A 21 25.69 -9.01 -28.45
C LEU A 21 26.24 -10.37 -28.03
N VAL A 22 27.24 -10.46 -27.15
CA VAL A 22 27.73 -11.73 -26.60
C VAL A 22 26.73 -12.30 -25.59
N SER A 23 25.95 -11.48 -24.87
CA SER A 23 24.83 -11.96 -24.03
C SER A 23 23.58 -12.30 -24.84
N VAL A 24 23.39 -11.69 -26.01
CA VAL A 24 22.32 -12.01 -26.98
C VAL A 24 22.67 -13.24 -27.83
N ILE A 25 23.96 -13.46 -28.14
CA ILE A 25 24.46 -14.68 -28.81
C ILE A 25 24.56 -15.84 -27.82
N ASN A 26 24.73 -15.58 -26.52
CA ASN A 26 24.60 -16.55 -25.44
C ASN A 26 23.26 -16.42 -24.70
N ASP A 27 22.21 -15.92 -25.38
CA ASP A 27 20.87 -15.82 -24.80
C ASP A 27 20.40 -17.24 -24.42
N PRO A 28 20.22 -17.56 -23.12
CA PRO A 28 19.79 -18.89 -22.71
C PRO A 28 18.36 -19.17 -23.14
N PHE A 29 17.56 -18.15 -23.50
CA PHE A 29 16.12 -18.25 -23.68
C PHE A 29 15.64 -18.38 -25.14
N GLY A 30 16.54 -18.47 -26.12
CA GLY A 30 16.14 -18.66 -27.52
C GLY A 30 15.27 -17.53 -28.06
N THR A 31 15.55 -16.27 -27.70
CA THR A 31 14.77 -15.12 -28.14
C THR A 31 15.49 -14.34 -29.24
N SER A 32 15.14 -14.64 -30.50
CA SER A 32 15.50 -13.74 -31.61
C SER A 32 14.75 -12.40 -31.44
N VAL A 33 15.50 -11.33 -31.19
CA VAL A 33 15.01 -9.94 -31.25
C VAL A 33 14.62 -9.65 -32.71
N VAL A 34 13.34 -9.84 -33.03
CA VAL A 34 12.75 -9.34 -34.28
C VAL A 34 11.99 -8.08 -33.92
N TYR A 35 12.50 -6.92 -34.33
CA TYR A 35 11.70 -5.70 -34.43
C TYR A 35 10.59 -5.96 -35.44
N ALA A 36 9.43 -6.42 -34.98
CA ALA A 36 8.25 -6.58 -35.81
C ALA A 36 7.70 -5.18 -36.14
N GLN A 37 7.83 -4.76 -37.39
CA GLN A 37 7.07 -3.63 -37.93
C GLN A 37 5.57 -3.93 -37.76
N ARG A 38 4.89 -3.15 -36.90
CA ARG A 38 3.43 -3.25 -36.71
C ARG A 38 2.71 -2.74 -37.97
N VAL A 39 1.87 -3.59 -38.57
CA VAL A 39 0.95 -3.23 -39.66
C VAL A 39 -0.29 -2.57 -39.08
N GLN A 40 -0.68 -1.41 -39.61
CA GLN A 40 -1.89 -0.67 -39.22
C GLN A 40 -3.17 -1.44 -39.63
N GLY A 41 -4.15 -1.57 -38.72
CA GLY A 41 -5.54 -1.80 -39.14
C GLY A 41 -6.46 -2.73 -38.33
N THR A 42 -6.12 -3.21 -37.13
CA THR A 42 -7.01 -4.11 -36.34
C THR A 42 -7.22 -3.65 -34.89
N PRO A 43 -8.37 -3.95 -34.26
CA PRO A 43 -8.69 -3.49 -32.90
C PRO A 43 -7.63 -3.91 -31.88
N VAL A 44 -7.15 -2.94 -31.09
CA VAL A 44 -5.88 -2.98 -30.36
C VAL A 44 -5.97 -3.69 -28.99
N ASP A 45 -7.17 -3.84 -28.41
CA ASP A 45 -7.37 -4.50 -27.10
C ASP A 45 -6.86 -5.95 -27.03
N VAL A 46 -6.72 -6.61 -28.19
CA VAL A 46 -6.30 -8.01 -28.26
C VAL A 46 -4.78 -8.13 -28.19
N PHE A 47 -4.00 -7.18 -28.72
CA PHE A 47 -2.54 -7.30 -28.83
C PHE A 47 -1.76 -6.95 -27.56
N GLU A 48 -2.32 -6.16 -26.64
CA GLU A 48 -1.59 -5.59 -25.51
C GLU A 48 -1.35 -6.58 -24.34
N ARG A 49 -2.13 -7.68 -24.23
CA ARG A 49 -1.96 -8.70 -23.17
C ARG A 49 -1.00 -9.85 -23.50
N ALA A 50 -0.65 -10.08 -24.77
CA ALA A 50 0.12 -11.29 -25.18
C ALA A 50 1.62 -11.23 -24.88
N ASP A 51 2.21 -10.04 -24.94
CA ASP A 51 3.62 -9.78 -24.61
C ASP A 51 3.82 -9.29 -23.16
N GLY A 52 2.73 -9.10 -22.41
CA GLY A 52 2.68 -8.38 -21.13
C GLY A 52 3.69 -8.86 -20.09
N LYS A 53 3.77 -10.17 -19.84
CA LYS A 53 4.68 -10.74 -18.82
C LYS A 53 6.16 -10.62 -19.19
N ARG A 54 6.48 -10.73 -20.48
CA ARG A 54 7.86 -10.53 -20.97
C ARG A 54 8.25 -9.07 -20.87
N SER A 55 7.40 -8.16 -21.34
CA SER A 55 7.63 -6.72 -21.23
C SER A 55 7.70 -6.25 -19.78
N GLN A 56 6.91 -6.85 -18.89
CA GLN A 56 6.99 -6.61 -17.45
C GLN A 56 8.35 -7.05 -16.91
N ALA A 57 8.76 -8.30 -17.17
CA ALA A 57 10.05 -8.81 -16.69
C ALA A 57 11.24 -8.02 -17.24
N GLU A 58 11.17 -7.54 -18.48
CA GLU A 58 12.17 -6.65 -19.08
C GLU A 58 12.18 -5.29 -18.37
N TRP A 59 11.01 -4.69 -18.12
CA TRP A 59 10.88 -3.43 -17.38
C TRP A 59 11.43 -3.57 -15.95
N ASP A 60 11.05 -4.62 -15.22
CA ASP A 60 11.54 -4.93 -13.87
C ASP A 60 13.06 -5.15 -13.86
N TRP A 61 13.59 -5.88 -14.84
CA TRP A 61 15.04 -6.05 -14.98
C TRP A 61 15.76 -4.71 -15.20
N MET A 62 15.27 -3.87 -16.11
CA MET A 62 15.87 -2.56 -16.39
C MET A 62 15.99 -1.72 -15.12
N ARG A 63 14.95 -1.72 -14.28
CA ARG A 63 14.91 -0.93 -13.03
C ARG A 63 15.59 -1.58 -11.83
N LEU A 64 15.93 -2.87 -11.87
CA LEU A 64 16.46 -3.56 -10.69
C LEU A 64 17.88 -4.07 -10.82
N HIS A 65 18.34 -4.38 -12.03
CA HIS A 65 19.64 -5.04 -12.19
C HIS A 65 20.78 -4.14 -11.70
N ASP A 66 21.82 -4.73 -11.12
CA ASP A 66 23.06 -4.02 -10.86
C ASP A 66 23.74 -3.71 -12.22
N PRO A 67 23.93 -2.42 -12.60
CA PRO A 67 24.49 -2.04 -13.89
C PRO A 67 25.92 -2.56 -14.12
N ALA A 68 26.69 -2.81 -13.05
CA ALA A 68 28.03 -3.37 -13.16
C ALA A 68 28.01 -4.85 -13.53
N THR A 69 26.97 -5.59 -13.14
CA THR A 69 26.88 -7.05 -13.35
C THR A 69 25.86 -7.45 -14.42
N GLY A 70 24.94 -6.56 -14.80
CA GLY A 70 23.81 -6.86 -15.69
C GLY A 70 22.76 -7.77 -15.06
N ARG A 71 22.80 -7.98 -13.74
CA ARG A 71 21.95 -8.92 -13.01
C ARG A 71 21.40 -8.28 -11.75
N ILE A 72 20.15 -8.57 -11.43
CA ILE A 72 19.63 -8.22 -10.10
C ILE A 72 20.41 -9.07 -9.07
N PRO A 73 20.84 -8.55 -7.91
CA PRO A 73 21.61 -9.34 -6.95
C PRO A 73 20.82 -10.56 -6.44
N LEU A 74 21.47 -11.71 -6.38
CA LEU A 74 20.85 -12.96 -5.93
C LEU A 74 20.27 -12.82 -4.51
N ARG A 75 19.02 -13.29 -4.33
CA ARG A 75 18.23 -13.25 -3.08
C ARG A 75 18.20 -11.86 -2.43
N ILE A 76 18.22 -10.80 -3.24
CA ILE A 76 18.26 -9.43 -2.73
C ILE A 76 17.09 -9.13 -1.79
N ARG A 77 15.90 -9.70 -2.03
CA ARG A 77 14.73 -9.55 -1.15
C ARG A 77 15.01 -9.92 0.31
N GLU A 78 15.68 -11.04 0.55
CA GLU A 78 16.00 -11.44 1.93
C GLU A 78 17.09 -10.58 2.54
N LYS A 79 18.10 -10.23 1.74
CA LYS A 79 19.22 -9.41 2.17
C LYS A 79 18.78 -7.99 2.54
N GLU A 80 17.92 -7.37 1.73
CA GLU A 80 17.37 -6.05 2.00
C GLU A 80 16.43 -6.07 3.21
N LEU A 81 15.66 -7.14 3.43
CA LEU A 81 14.84 -7.30 4.64
C LEU A 81 15.72 -7.42 5.89
N ALA A 82 16.79 -8.21 5.83
CA ALA A 82 17.76 -8.31 6.92
C ALA A 82 18.47 -6.98 7.20
N PHE A 83 18.84 -6.23 6.16
CA PHE A 83 19.41 -4.89 6.28
C PHE A 83 18.38 -3.90 6.86
N ALA A 84 17.13 -3.92 6.38
CA ALA A 84 16.06 -3.03 6.84
C ALA A 84 15.76 -3.18 8.34
N LEU A 85 15.99 -4.35 8.93
CA LEU A 85 15.89 -4.57 10.39
C LEU A 85 16.94 -3.78 11.20
N THR A 86 18.02 -3.31 10.57
CA THR A 86 19.05 -2.48 11.21
C THR A 86 18.69 -0.99 11.22
N LEU A 87 17.68 -0.59 10.43
CA LEU A 87 17.29 0.80 10.26
C LEU A 87 16.36 1.28 11.39
N PRO A 88 16.44 2.56 11.79
CA PRO A 88 15.56 3.09 12.82
C PRO A 88 14.11 3.18 12.32
N THR A 89 13.15 3.01 13.25
CA THR A 89 11.73 3.27 12.96
C THR A 89 11.30 4.64 13.49
N ALA A 90 10.28 5.25 12.89
CA ALA A 90 9.73 6.52 13.32
C ALA A 90 9.31 6.49 14.81
N GLU A 91 8.70 5.38 15.26
CA GLU A 91 8.30 5.16 16.65
C GLU A 91 9.52 5.11 17.58
N SER A 92 10.59 4.42 17.17
CA SER A 92 11.81 4.29 17.97
C SER A 92 12.51 5.65 18.18
N ILE A 93 12.57 6.49 17.13
CA ILE A 93 13.14 7.83 17.21
C ILE A 93 12.25 8.75 18.04
N HIS A 94 10.93 8.66 17.90
CA HIS A 94 9.99 9.44 18.70
C HIS A 94 10.15 9.16 20.20
N LEU A 95 10.24 7.88 20.59
CA LEU A 95 10.46 7.47 21.98
C LEU A 95 11.83 7.92 22.53
N GLN A 96 12.88 7.94 21.71
CA GLN A 96 14.19 8.46 22.10
C GLN A 96 14.16 9.98 22.30
N LYS A 97 13.54 10.73 21.39
CA LYS A 97 13.44 12.20 21.45
C LYS A 97 12.56 12.69 22.60
N GLN A 98 11.46 11.97 22.91
CA GLN A 98 10.65 12.23 24.11
C GLN A 98 11.47 12.13 25.41
N ARG A 99 12.55 11.33 25.43
CA ARG A 99 13.43 11.16 26.59
C ARG A 99 14.57 12.17 26.63
N SER A 100 14.96 12.77 25.50
CA SER A 100 16.17 13.59 25.41
C SER A 100 15.94 15.11 25.29
N GLU A 101 14.85 15.61 24.71
CA GLU A 101 14.72 17.05 24.39
C GLU A 101 13.27 17.56 24.46
N ARG A 102 12.96 18.45 25.43
CA ARG A 102 11.74 19.27 25.43
C ARG A 102 12.04 20.61 24.73
N GLY A 103 11.60 20.82 23.49
CA GLY A 103 11.61 22.14 22.85
C GLY A 103 11.97 22.27 21.36
N VAL A 104 12.06 21.19 20.59
CA VAL A 104 12.22 21.25 19.12
C VAL A 104 10.84 21.16 18.46
N SER A 105 10.54 22.01 17.47
CA SER A 105 9.32 21.92 16.64
C SER A 105 9.21 20.51 16.06
N GLN A 106 8.26 19.69 16.53
CA GLN A 106 8.14 18.31 16.11
C GLN A 106 7.13 18.20 14.95
N ILE A 107 7.42 17.26 14.06
CA ILE A 107 6.41 16.71 13.17
C ILE A 107 5.73 15.60 13.97
N ASN A 108 4.40 15.64 14.01
CA ASN A 108 3.63 14.64 14.74
C ASN A 108 3.85 13.25 14.12
N PRO A 109 3.92 12.19 14.94
CA PRO A 109 3.89 10.82 14.43
C PRO A 109 2.69 10.61 13.49
N ILE A 110 2.92 10.01 12.33
CA ILE A 110 1.87 9.78 11.35
C ILE A 110 1.09 8.53 11.76
N VAL A 111 -0.23 8.69 11.89
CA VAL A 111 -1.13 7.55 12.10
C VAL A 111 -1.58 7.01 10.74
N TRP A 112 -1.09 5.83 10.39
CA TRP A 112 -1.41 5.17 9.13
C TRP A 112 -2.72 4.40 9.20
N SER A 113 -3.68 4.78 8.35
CA SER A 113 -5.00 4.17 8.23
C SER A 113 -5.11 3.37 6.93
N LYS A 114 -5.64 2.15 7.01
CA LYS A 114 -5.88 1.29 5.84
C LYS A 114 -7.09 1.79 5.03
N ARG A 115 -7.02 1.69 3.70
CA ARG A 115 -8.05 2.22 2.77
C ARG A 115 -8.68 1.19 1.83
N GLY A 116 -8.14 -0.02 1.73
CA GLY A 116 -8.66 -1.09 0.85
C GLY A 116 -7.64 -1.49 -0.23
N PRO A 117 -8.08 -2.01 -1.39
CA PRO A 117 -9.46 -2.27 -1.80
C PRO A 117 -10.08 -3.43 -1.03
N TYR A 118 -11.23 -3.21 -0.38
CA TYR A 118 -11.82 -4.25 0.48
C TYR A 118 -12.27 -5.50 -0.28
N ASN A 119 -12.76 -5.34 -1.51
CA ASN A 119 -13.46 -6.36 -2.30
C ASN A 119 -12.60 -6.96 -3.44
N VAL A 120 -11.29 -6.69 -3.46
CA VAL A 120 -10.40 -7.10 -4.56
C VAL A 120 -9.24 -7.89 -3.97
N GLY A 121 -9.12 -9.15 -4.39
CA GLY A 121 -7.97 -9.98 -4.12
C GLY A 121 -6.98 -9.90 -5.28
N GLY A 122 -5.71 -10.16 -4.99
CA GLY A 122 -4.69 -10.44 -6.00
C GLY A 122 -4.40 -11.94 -6.09
N ARG A 123 -3.33 -12.28 -6.78
CA ARG A 123 -2.90 -13.66 -7.05
C ARG A 123 -2.91 -14.60 -5.86
N THR A 124 -3.74 -15.64 -5.95
CA THR A 124 -3.89 -16.70 -4.93
C THR A 124 -3.45 -18.06 -5.47
N ARG A 125 -2.30 -18.54 -5.00
CA ARG A 125 -1.80 -19.90 -5.32
C ARG A 125 -2.08 -20.92 -4.22
N ALA A 126 -2.06 -20.47 -2.98
CA ALA A 126 -2.35 -21.30 -1.82
C ALA A 126 -3.83 -21.14 -1.45
N LEU A 127 -4.59 -22.24 -1.43
CA LEU A 127 -5.98 -22.25 -1.00
C LEU A 127 -6.33 -23.63 -0.43
N ALA A 128 -6.94 -23.66 0.76
CA ALA A 128 -7.40 -24.88 1.40
C ALA A 128 -8.52 -24.59 2.39
N VAL A 129 -9.35 -25.60 2.66
CA VAL A 129 -10.48 -25.56 3.59
C VAL A 129 -10.20 -26.53 4.74
N ASP A 130 -10.54 -26.13 5.96
CA ASP A 130 -10.39 -26.98 7.13
C ASP A 130 -11.43 -28.11 7.09
N ILE A 131 -10.96 -29.36 7.08
CA ILE A 131 -11.83 -30.54 7.01
C ILE A 131 -12.69 -30.75 8.27
N SER A 132 -12.36 -30.07 9.38
CA SER A 132 -13.11 -30.16 10.63
C SER A 132 -14.16 -29.06 10.80
N ASP A 133 -14.01 -27.94 10.08
CA ASP A 133 -14.98 -26.84 10.03
C ASP A 133 -14.78 -26.05 8.74
N GLU A 134 -15.62 -26.30 7.73
CA GLU A 134 -15.46 -25.69 6.40
C GLU A 134 -15.68 -24.17 6.37
N ARG A 135 -16.16 -23.58 7.47
CA ARG A 135 -16.16 -22.12 7.61
C ARG A 135 -14.75 -21.57 7.80
N VAL A 136 -13.81 -22.41 8.24
CA VAL A 136 -12.40 -22.08 8.35
C VAL A 136 -11.70 -22.39 7.04
N MET A 137 -11.14 -21.35 6.44
CA MET A 137 -10.41 -21.45 5.17
C MET A 137 -9.10 -20.70 5.28
N LEU A 138 -8.07 -21.18 4.58
CA LEU A 138 -6.80 -20.49 4.48
C LEU A 138 -6.44 -20.28 3.01
N ALA A 139 -5.96 -19.08 2.73
CA ALA A 139 -5.53 -18.67 1.40
C ALA A 139 -4.22 -17.88 1.49
N GLY A 140 -3.43 -17.88 0.43
CA GLY A 140 -2.15 -17.19 0.42
C GLY A 140 -1.78 -16.64 -0.95
N GLY A 141 -1.29 -15.40 -0.93
CA GLY A 141 -0.81 -14.72 -2.12
C GLY A 141 0.72 -14.73 -2.22
N VAL A 142 1.22 -14.81 -3.44
CA VAL A 142 2.66 -14.93 -3.75
C VAL A 142 3.46 -13.67 -3.37
N SER A 143 2.79 -12.55 -3.14
CA SER A 143 3.37 -11.34 -2.52
C SER A 143 2.50 -10.79 -1.37
N GLY A 144 1.53 -11.58 -0.90
CA GLY A 144 0.45 -11.12 -0.01
C GLY A 144 0.37 -11.87 1.33
N GLY A 145 1.17 -12.92 1.51
CA GLY A 145 1.20 -13.72 2.74
C GLY A 145 -0.02 -14.61 2.93
N VAL A 146 -0.16 -15.17 4.14
CA VAL A 146 -1.24 -16.11 4.51
C VAL A 146 -2.40 -15.37 5.16
N TRP A 147 -3.62 -15.74 4.79
CA TRP A 147 -4.87 -15.20 5.29
C TRP A 147 -5.78 -16.34 5.74
N ARG A 148 -6.62 -16.05 6.73
CA ARG A 148 -7.58 -17.02 7.28
C ARG A 148 -8.96 -16.40 7.40
N SER A 149 -9.95 -17.16 7.00
CA SER A 149 -11.37 -16.90 7.22
C SER A 149 -11.92 -17.87 8.28
N THR A 150 -12.96 -17.45 9.00
CA THR A 150 -13.75 -18.29 9.93
C THR A 150 -15.23 -18.27 9.63
N ASN A 151 -15.61 -17.71 8.48
CA ASN A 151 -16.98 -17.51 8.04
C ASN A 151 -17.13 -17.84 6.55
N ALA A 152 -16.50 -18.94 6.12
CA ALA A 152 -16.58 -19.49 4.77
C ALA A 152 -16.16 -18.51 3.66
N GLY A 153 -15.10 -17.72 3.92
CA GLY A 153 -14.56 -16.77 2.96
C GLY A 153 -15.30 -15.44 2.88
N LEU A 154 -16.33 -15.20 3.69
CA LEU A 154 -17.04 -13.91 3.72
C LEU A 154 -16.16 -12.75 4.17
N THR A 155 -15.21 -13.01 5.08
CA THR A 155 -14.16 -12.06 5.48
C THR A 155 -12.84 -12.75 5.79
N TRP A 156 -11.72 -12.03 5.64
CA TRP A 156 -10.38 -12.55 5.86
C TRP A 156 -9.55 -11.73 6.84
N THR A 157 -8.67 -12.42 7.58
CA THR A 157 -7.66 -11.82 8.46
C THR A 157 -6.27 -12.29 8.05
N LYS A 158 -5.30 -11.38 7.97
CA LYS A 158 -3.90 -11.73 7.67
C LYS A 158 -3.27 -12.45 8.86
N MET A 159 -2.56 -13.54 8.60
CA MET A 159 -1.94 -14.43 9.59
C MET A 159 -0.41 -14.36 9.56
N THR A 160 0.20 -13.93 8.45
CA THR A 160 1.62 -13.59 8.41
C THR A 160 1.85 -12.24 9.09
N ILE A 161 2.97 -12.10 9.80
CA ILE A 161 3.34 -10.84 10.42
C ILE A 161 4.14 -9.97 9.45
N PRO A 162 4.23 -8.64 9.67
CA PRO A 162 4.95 -7.72 8.78
C PRO A 162 6.42 -8.06 8.51
N SER A 163 7.09 -8.81 9.38
CA SER A 163 8.48 -9.24 9.22
C SER A 163 8.67 -10.50 8.38
N ASP A 164 7.60 -11.25 8.12
CA ASP A 164 7.69 -12.49 7.34
C ASP A 164 7.90 -12.17 5.85
N LEU A 165 8.55 -13.09 5.14
CA LEU A 165 8.54 -13.09 3.67
C LEU A 165 7.12 -13.43 3.19
N GLN A 166 6.48 -12.51 2.46
CA GLN A 166 5.08 -12.63 2.03
C GLN A 166 4.93 -13.49 0.74
N SER A 167 5.66 -14.61 0.64
CA SER A 167 5.86 -15.40 -0.59
C SER A 167 5.13 -16.75 -0.57
N THR A 168 3.84 -16.79 -0.23
CA THR A 168 3.12 -18.06 -0.06
C THR A 168 2.82 -18.73 -1.40
N SER A 169 3.28 -19.98 -1.60
CA SER A 169 3.14 -20.71 -2.87
C SER A 169 2.17 -21.91 -2.82
N CYS A 170 2.04 -22.57 -1.67
CA CYS A 170 1.13 -23.70 -1.46
C CYS A 170 0.77 -23.82 0.03
N ILE A 171 -0.36 -24.46 0.36
CA ILE A 171 -0.81 -24.69 1.74
C ILE A 171 -1.57 -26.02 1.84
N VAL A 172 -1.37 -26.75 2.94
CA VAL A 172 -2.03 -28.05 3.18
C VAL A 172 -2.29 -28.28 4.66
N GLN A 173 -3.39 -28.98 4.96
CA GLN A 173 -3.77 -29.44 6.29
C GLN A 173 -3.32 -30.90 6.49
N ASP A 174 -2.98 -31.26 7.73
CA ASP A 174 -2.95 -32.68 8.13
C ASP A 174 -4.38 -33.17 8.39
N THR A 175 -4.85 -34.13 7.60
CA THR A 175 -6.25 -34.60 7.64
C THR A 175 -6.47 -35.78 8.58
N ARG A 176 -5.45 -36.21 9.34
CA ARG A 176 -5.59 -37.33 10.28
C ARG A 176 -6.44 -36.94 11.47
N ILE A 177 -7.20 -37.92 11.98
CA ILE A 177 -8.04 -37.74 13.16
C ILE A 177 -7.15 -37.30 14.34
N GLY A 178 -7.49 -36.15 14.95
CA GLY A 178 -6.75 -35.57 16.06
C GLY A 178 -5.53 -34.71 15.67
N LYS A 179 -5.29 -34.50 14.37
CA LYS A 179 -4.18 -33.69 13.84
C LYS A 179 -4.63 -32.51 12.96
N THR A 180 -5.94 -32.30 12.78
CA THR A 180 -6.51 -31.26 11.90
C THR A 180 -6.16 -29.82 12.28
N ASN A 181 -5.64 -29.59 13.48
CA ASN A 181 -5.06 -28.30 13.86
C ASN A 181 -3.65 -28.04 13.28
N ILE A 182 -3.05 -29.02 12.58
CA ILE A 182 -1.72 -28.92 12.00
C ILE A 182 -1.82 -28.55 10.52
N TRP A 183 -1.08 -27.52 10.14
CA TRP A 183 -1.02 -27.01 8.77
C TRP A 183 0.42 -26.72 8.36
N TYR A 184 0.68 -26.79 7.05
CA TYR A 184 1.96 -26.41 6.46
C TYR A 184 1.73 -25.47 5.29
N TYR A 185 2.56 -24.44 5.14
CA TYR A 185 2.65 -23.68 3.89
C TYR A 185 4.08 -23.64 3.38
N GLY A 186 4.21 -23.67 2.06
CA GLY A 186 5.48 -23.51 1.35
C GLY A 186 5.63 -22.10 0.82
N THR A 187 6.88 -21.72 0.55
CA THR A 187 7.21 -20.40 0.01
C THR A 187 8.06 -20.47 -1.25
N GLY A 188 8.09 -19.36 -1.98
CA GLY A 188 8.91 -19.19 -3.18
C GLY A 188 8.16 -19.55 -4.46
N GLU A 189 8.27 -18.67 -5.45
CA GLU A 189 7.78 -18.88 -6.80
C GLU A 189 8.94 -18.65 -7.79
N LEU A 190 9.39 -19.72 -8.44
CA LEU A 190 10.57 -19.64 -9.31
C LEU A 190 10.31 -18.87 -10.62
N ILE A 191 9.05 -18.76 -11.05
CA ILE A 191 8.65 -18.10 -12.30
C ILE A 191 7.32 -17.39 -12.09
N GLY A 192 7.23 -16.16 -12.58
CA GLY A 192 5.99 -15.40 -12.64
C GLY A 192 5.80 -14.45 -11.48
N ASN A 193 6.69 -14.48 -10.47
CA ASN A 193 6.67 -13.51 -9.40
C ASN A 193 7.06 -12.12 -9.96
N SER A 194 6.21 -11.13 -9.75
CA SER A 194 6.41 -9.77 -10.24
C SER A 194 7.57 -9.01 -9.56
N ALA A 195 8.07 -9.52 -8.44
CA ALA A 195 9.26 -9.00 -7.76
C ALA A 195 10.55 -9.74 -8.16
N GLN A 196 10.52 -10.61 -9.18
CA GLN A 196 11.66 -11.35 -9.71
C GLN A 196 12.24 -10.71 -10.98
N GLY A 197 13.54 -10.92 -11.24
CA GLY A 197 14.09 -10.77 -12.59
C GLY A 197 15.37 -11.58 -12.81
N PRO A 198 15.97 -11.52 -14.01
CA PRO A 198 17.21 -12.25 -14.33
C PRO A 198 18.31 -12.01 -13.28
N GLY A 199 18.72 -13.08 -12.61
CA GLY A 199 19.75 -13.05 -11.57
C GLY A 199 19.26 -12.76 -10.15
N ALA A 200 18.01 -12.32 -9.94
CA ALA A 200 17.38 -12.26 -8.61
C ALA A 200 16.04 -12.96 -8.61
N LEU A 201 16.11 -14.24 -8.26
CA LEU A 201 14.94 -15.04 -7.99
C LEU A 201 14.28 -14.53 -6.70
N TYR A 202 12.95 -14.48 -6.69
CA TYR A 202 12.18 -14.28 -5.47
C TYR A 202 12.10 -15.61 -4.71
N ALA A 203 13.23 -15.99 -4.09
CA ALA A 203 13.35 -17.21 -3.31
C ALA A 203 12.37 -17.21 -2.13
N GLY A 204 11.95 -18.42 -1.75
CA GLY A 204 11.20 -18.69 -0.54
C GLY A 204 12.10 -18.82 0.69
N ASP A 205 11.46 -18.75 1.85
CA ASP A 205 12.04 -18.92 3.18
C ASP A 205 11.66 -20.29 3.78
N GLY A 206 11.66 -21.34 2.96
CA GLY A 206 11.35 -22.71 3.37
C GLY A 206 9.87 -22.96 3.65
N ILE A 207 9.62 -23.94 4.52
CA ILE A 207 8.27 -24.39 4.91
C ILE A 207 7.94 -23.87 6.31
N PHE A 208 6.72 -23.40 6.49
CA PHE A 208 6.19 -22.98 7.78
C PHE A 208 5.13 -23.96 8.26
N LYS A 209 5.07 -24.16 9.58
CA LYS A 209 4.12 -25.05 10.25
C LYS A 209 3.28 -24.28 11.25
N SER A 210 1.98 -24.57 11.26
CA SER A 210 1.06 -24.17 12.33
C SER A 210 0.61 -25.42 13.10
N THR A 211 0.38 -25.27 14.39
CA THR A 211 -0.19 -26.32 15.27
C THR A 211 -1.47 -25.84 15.96
N ASN A 212 -2.02 -24.70 15.55
CA ASN A 212 -3.20 -24.08 16.15
C ASN A 212 -4.23 -23.64 15.10
N GLY A 213 -4.39 -24.44 14.02
CA GLY A 213 -5.40 -24.19 12.99
C GLY A 213 -5.08 -23.00 12.10
N GLY A 214 -3.80 -22.71 11.89
CA GLY A 214 -3.33 -21.65 11.00
C GLY A 214 -3.41 -20.24 11.59
N ILE A 215 -3.56 -20.10 12.92
CA ILE A 215 -3.58 -18.81 13.63
C ILE A 215 -2.18 -18.22 13.76
N SER A 216 -1.17 -19.05 14.03
CA SER A 216 0.23 -18.64 14.04
C SER A 216 1.12 -19.68 13.38
N TRP A 217 2.26 -19.23 12.88
CA TRP A 217 3.16 -20.02 12.04
C TRP A 217 4.59 -19.95 12.53
N THR A 218 5.29 -21.09 12.46
CA THR A 218 6.72 -21.20 12.78
C THR A 218 7.45 -21.76 11.57
N ARG A 219 8.51 -21.10 11.14
CA ARG A 219 9.41 -21.59 10.09
C ARG A 219 10.11 -22.87 10.54
N LEU A 220 10.11 -23.91 9.70
CA LEU A 220 10.79 -25.17 9.99
C LEU A 220 12.32 -25.00 9.77
N PRO A 221 13.15 -25.11 10.83
CA PRO A 221 14.59 -24.87 10.71
C PRO A 221 15.30 -25.83 9.74
N SER A 222 14.75 -27.02 9.54
CA SER A 222 15.26 -28.06 8.63
C SER A 222 15.08 -27.73 7.15
N THR A 223 14.34 -26.67 6.83
CA THR A 223 14.02 -26.26 5.44
C THR A 223 14.73 -24.99 5.02
N VAL A 224 15.60 -24.45 5.87
CA VAL A 224 16.38 -23.23 5.57
C VAL A 224 17.87 -23.52 5.68
N SER A 225 18.65 -23.00 4.73
CA SER A 225 20.12 -23.08 4.78
C SER A 225 20.75 -21.95 5.59
N GLY A 226 20.01 -20.87 5.83
CA GLY A 226 20.55 -19.62 6.40
C GLY A 226 21.54 -18.89 5.47
N ASN A 227 21.74 -19.42 4.26
CA ASN A 227 22.59 -18.85 3.24
C ASN A 227 21.76 -18.06 2.24
N VAL A 228 22.38 -17.03 1.67
CA VAL A 228 21.74 -16.09 0.74
C VAL A 228 21.99 -16.43 -0.73
N GLN A 229 22.38 -17.67 -1.05
CA GLN A 229 22.44 -18.18 -2.43
C GLN A 229 21.30 -19.17 -2.67
N TRP A 230 20.94 -19.41 -3.94
CA TRP A 230 20.12 -20.57 -4.26
C TRP A 230 20.97 -21.83 -4.09
N ASP A 231 20.96 -22.33 -2.86
CA ASP A 231 21.78 -23.43 -2.43
C ASP A 231 20.98 -24.51 -1.72
N HIS A 232 19.68 -24.26 -1.54
CA HIS A 232 18.79 -25.15 -0.85
C HIS A 232 17.59 -25.53 -1.73
N PRO A 233 17.20 -26.81 -1.76
CA PRO A 233 16.03 -27.27 -2.53
C PRO A 233 14.74 -26.56 -2.09
N PHE A 234 14.60 -26.26 -0.79
CA PHE A 234 13.40 -25.63 -0.22
C PHE A 234 13.31 -24.11 -0.44
N ASP A 235 14.24 -23.50 -1.18
CA ASP A 235 14.09 -22.11 -1.63
C ASP A 235 12.92 -21.97 -2.62
N PHE A 236 12.46 -23.06 -3.25
CA PHE A 236 11.27 -23.07 -4.09
C PHE A 236 10.45 -24.32 -3.81
N ILE A 237 9.28 -24.13 -3.22
CA ILE A 237 8.36 -25.23 -2.90
C ILE A 237 7.15 -25.13 -3.84
N TRP A 238 7.01 -26.16 -4.69
CA TRP A 238 5.93 -26.26 -5.67
C TRP A 238 4.64 -26.73 -5.02
N ASN A 239 4.74 -27.73 -4.13
CA ASN A 239 3.59 -28.32 -3.45
C ASN A 239 4.01 -29.04 -2.16
N ILE A 240 3.08 -29.23 -1.23
CA ILE A 240 3.24 -30.03 -0.01
C ILE A 240 2.05 -30.97 0.10
N ALA A 241 2.29 -32.24 0.42
CA ALA A 241 1.25 -33.23 0.69
C ALA A 241 1.48 -33.91 2.04
N THR A 242 0.40 -34.22 2.76
CA THR A 242 0.42 -35.00 4.00
C THR A 242 -0.09 -36.42 3.70
N ASP A 243 0.43 -37.43 4.40
CA ASP A 243 -0.09 -38.80 4.29
C ASP A 243 -1.05 -39.10 5.45
N PRO A 244 -2.36 -39.24 5.18
CA PRO A 244 -3.33 -39.49 6.22
C PRO A 244 -3.45 -40.96 6.64
N SER A 245 -2.80 -41.88 5.94
CA SER A 245 -2.93 -43.31 6.15
C SER A 245 -2.09 -43.84 7.33
N ASN A 246 -1.00 -43.13 7.66
CA ASN A 246 -0.07 -43.52 8.72
C ASN A 246 -0.28 -42.69 10.00
N ASN A 247 -0.74 -43.36 11.06
CA ASN A 247 -0.92 -42.75 12.40
C ASN A 247 0.30 -42.93 13.32
N SER A 248 1.33 -43.67 12.90
CA SER A 248 2.54 -43.93 13.71
C SER A 248 3.66 -42.93 13.43
N GLU A 249 3.66 -42.30 12.25
CA GLU A 249 4.62 -41.28 11.82
C GLU A 249 3.88 -39.99 11.45
N ASP A 250 4.53 -38.83 11.54
CA ASP A 250 3.98 -37.56 11.03
C ASP A 250 4.50 -37.35 9.59
N GLU A 251 3.91 -38.06 8.63
CA GLU A 251 4.38 -38.11 7.25
C GLU A 251 3.99 -36.87 6.42
N VAL A 252 5.00 -36.19 5.88
CA VAL A 252 4.85 -35.01 5.02
C VAL A 252 5.81 -35.11 3.84
N TYR A 253 5.32 -34.77 2.65
CA TYR A 253 6.09 -34.71 1.42
C TYR A 253 6.16 -33.26 0.92
N ALA A 254 7.32 -32.86 0.41
CA ALA A 254 7.53 -31.58 -0.24
C ALA A 254 8.05 -31.80 -1.66
N ALA A 255 7.31 -31.27 -2.64
CA ALA A 255 7.78 -31.12 -4.01
C ALA A 255 8.56 -29.80 -4.09
N THR A 256 9.87 -29.91 -4.27
CA THR A 256 10.78 -28.77 -4.32
C THR A 256 11.43 -28.65 -5.70
N PHE A 257 12.25 -27.63 -5.93
CA PHE A 257 13.07 -27.64 -7.14
C PHE A 257 13.93 -28.91 -7.21
N GLY A 258 13.79 -29.65 -8.31
CA GLY A 258 14.62 -30.80 -8.63
C GLY A 258 14.22 -32.13 -8.00
N GLY A 259 13.47 -32.16 -6.89
CA GLY A 259 13.19 -33.43 -6.21
C GLY A 259 12.02 -33.43 -5.22
N ILE A 260 11.74 -34.64 -4.72
CA ILE A 260 10.72 -34.91 -3.70
C ILE A 260 11.43 -35.26 -2.39
N TYR A 261 11.02 -34.58 -1.33
CA TYR A 261 11.53 -34.78 0.01
C TYR A 261 10.42 -35.33 0.91
N ARG A 262 10.75 -36.32 1.73
CA ARG A 262 9.84 -36.94 2.71
C ARG A 262 10.34 -36.64 4.13
N SER A 263 9.42 -36.32 5.02
CA SER A 263 9.63 -36.25 6.47
C SER A 263 8.69 -37.25 7.15
N SER A 264 9.19 -38.02 8.11
CA SER A 264 8.39 -38.93 8.96
C SER A 264 8.11 -38.34 10.35
N ASP A 265 8.63 -37.16 10.64
CA ASP A 265 8.62 -36.53 11.97
C ASP A 265 7.98 -35.14 11.94
N GLY A 266 7.11 -34.88 10.96
CA GLY A 266 6.32 -33.66 10.85
C GLY A 266 7.14 -32.44 10.46
N GLY A 267 8.21 -32.64 9.70
CA GLY A 267 9.09 -31.61 9.15
C GLY A 267 10.32 -31.29 9.99
N ASN A 268 10.63 -32.05 11.05
CA ASN A 268 11.86 -31.82 11.83
C ASN A 268 13.11 -32.29 11.07
N SER A 269 12.99 -33.32 10.26
CA SER A 269 14.02 -33.79 9.33
C SER A 269 13.42 -34.20 7.98
N TRP A 270 14.23 -34.10 6.92
CA TRP A 270 13.81 -34.39 5.55
C TRP A 270 14.83 -35.29 4.85
N VAL A 271 14.33 -36.26 4.09
CA VAL A 271 15.12 -37.15 3.24
C VAL A 271 14.67 -36.96 1.80
N ARG A 272 15.61 -36.72 0.88
CA ARG A 272 15.30 -36.73 -0.56
C ARG A 272 15.02 -38.17 -0.98
N VAL A 273 13.80 -38.44 -1.43
CA VAL A 273 13.35 -39.79 -1.83
C VAL A 273 13.27 -39.95 -3.35
N LEU A 274 13.23 -38.84 -4.11
CA LEU A 274 13.21 -38.86 -5.57
C LEU A 274 13.86 -37.58 -6.14
N GLY A 275 14.49 -37.67 -7.32
CA GLY A 275 15.10 -36.52 -8.00
C GLY A 275 16.46 -36.09 -7.45
N GLY A 276 16.79 -34.81 -7.60
CA GLY A 276 18.09 -34.24 -7.24
C GLY A 276 18.05 -32.72 -7.05
N PHE A 277 19.21 -32.10 -6.84
CA PHE A 277 19.34 -30.65 -6.73
C PHE A 277 20.59 -30.20 -7.50
N SER A 278 20.38 -29.67 -8.71
CA SER A 278 21.42 -29.17 -9.62
C SER A 278 20.78 -28.40 -10.77
N ASN A 279 21.55 -27.67 -11.58
CA ASN A 279 21.02 -27.00 -12.78
C ASN A 279 20.43 -27.97 -13.82
N THR A 280 20.86 -29.23 -13.82
CA THR A 280 20.35 -30.30 -14.68
C THR A 280 19.24 -31.11 -14.00
N ALA A 281 18.82 -30.75 -12.78
CA ALA A 281 17.66 -31.37 -12.14
C ALA A 281 16.36 -30.83 -12.75
N SER A 282 15.27 -31.57 -12.56
CA SER A 282 13.93 -31.16 -13.02
C SER A 282 13.54 -29.81 -12.45
N ARG A 283 13.20 -28.85 -13.32
CA ARG A 283 12.81 -27.51 -12.91
C ARG A 283 11.51 -27.49 -12.10
N TYR A 284 10.55 -28.33 -12.49
CA TYR A 284 9.27 -28.46 -11.82
C TYR A 284 9.11 -29.87 -11.25
N THR A 285 8.52 -29.95 -10.06
CA THR A 285 8.08 -31.20 -9.45
C THR A 285 6.68 -31.03 -8.87
N ASP A 286 5.95 -32.14 -8.71
CA ASP A 286 4.67 -32.17 -8.00
C ASP A 286 4.56 -33.48 -7.22
N VAL A 287 3.73 -33.48 -6.17
CA VAL A 287 3.47 -34.66 -5.33
C VAL A 287 2.02 -34.68 -4.86
N ALA A 288 1.40 -35.86 -4.90
CA ALA A 288 0.06 -36.09 -4.39
C ALA A 288 -0.03 -37.44 -3.67
N VAL A 289 -0.80 -37.50 -2.59
CA VAL A 289 -0.95 -38.69 -1.73
C VAL A 289 -2.41 -39.10 -1.69
N THR A 290 -2.67 -40.38 -1.88
CA THR A 290 -4.01 -40.99 -1.75
C THR A 290 -4.38 -41.18 -0.27
N SER A 291 -5.66 -41.38 0.02
CA SER A 291 -6.17 -41.73 1.35
C SER A 291 -5.55 -43.02 1.93
N THR A 292 -4.99 -43.87 1.07
CA THR A 292 -4.36 -45.15 1.42
C THR A 292 -2.82 -45.08 1.49
N GLY A 293 -2.21 -43.91 1.34
CA GLY A 293 -0.77 -43.70 1.44
C GLY A 293 0.02 -43.98 0.15
N VAL A 294 -0.65 -44.33 -0.96
CA VAL A 294 0.01 -44.38 -2.28
C VAL A 294 0.36 -42.96 -2.69
N VAL A 295 1.62 -42.77 -3.09
CA VAL A 295 2.18 -41.47 -3.49
C VAL A 295 2.43 -41.45 -4.99
N TYR A 296 2.02 -40.37 -5.65
CA TYR A 296 2.37 -40.05 -7.02
C TYR A 296 3.26 -38.81 -7.03
N ALA A 297 4.29 -38.80 -7.89
CA ALA A 297 5.15 -37.65 -8.08
C ALA A 297 5.46 -37.44 -9.56
N THR A 298 5.67 -36.19 -9.96
CA THR A 298 6.09 -35.84 -11.31
C THR A 298 7.39 -35.04 -11.26
N LEU A 299 8.27 -35.29 -12.21
CA LEU A 299 9.53 -34.58 -12.39
C LEU A 299 9.63 -34.15 -13.86
N SER A 300 9.70 -32.85 -14.11
CA SER A 300 9.76 -32.30 -15.48
C SER A 300 11.01 -32.76 -16.23
N GLU A 301 10.92 -32.83 -17.55
CA GLU A 301 12.10 -32.98 -18.40
C GLU A 301 12.93 -31.70 -18.39
N ARG A 302 12.25 -30.54 -18.47
CA ARG A 302 12.86 -29.21 -18.45
C ARG A 302 13.74 -29.00 -17.22
N THR A 303 14.91 -28.42 -17.44
CA THR A 303 15.88 -28.04 -16.39
C THR A 303 16.17 -26.54 -16.43
N ASN A 304 17.07 -26.05 -15.59
CA ASN A 304 17.57 -24.67 -15.71
C ASN A 304 18.67 -24.54 -16.76
N ASP A 305 19.42 -25.62 -17.02
CA ASP A 305 20.29 -25.69 -18.18
C ASP A 305 19.45 -26.08 -19.39
N LEU A 306 19.00 -25.09 -20.15
CA LEU A 306 18.08 -25.28 -21.28
C LEU A 306 18.68 -26.13 -22.42
N SER A 307 19.97 -26.48 -22.35
CA SER A 307 20.63 -27.43 -23.26
C SER A 307 20.55 -28.90 -22.80
N MET A 308 20.06 -29.16 -21.58
CA MET A 308 20.08 -30.46 -20.93
C MET A 308 18.70 -30.86 -20.40
N SER A 309 18.36 -32.13 -20.63
CA SER A 309 17.18 -32.78 -20.05
C SER A 309 17.49 -33.40 -18.68
N SER A 310 16.55 -33.34 -17.75
CA SER A 310 16.69 -34.00 -16.44
C SER A 310 16.78 -35.51 -16.60
N SER A 311 17.76 -36.14 -15.94
CA SER A 311 17.92 -37.61 -15.92
C SER A 311 16.88 -38.32 -15.04
N SER A 312 16.24 -37.59 -14.13
CA SER A 312 15.25 -38.14 -13.17
C SER A 312 13.81 -37.79 -13.56
N ARG A 313 13.61 -37.27 -14.77
CA ARG A 313 12.31 -36.90 -15.31
C ARG A 313 11.35 -38.09 -15.36
N GLY A 314 10.06 -37.85 -15.22
CA GLY A 314 9.03 -38.87 -15.42
C GLY A 314 7.81 -38.69 -14.51
N ILE A 315 6.89 -39.64 -14.62
CA ILE A 315 5.73 -39.80 -13.76
C ILE A 315 5.98 -41.04 -12.90
N TRP A 316 5.95 -40.87 -11.59
CA TRP A 316 6.40 -41.86 -10.63
C TRP A 316 5.28 -42.24 -9.67
N ARG A 317 5.29 -43.51 -9.27
CA ARG A 317 4.39 -44.05 -8.25
C ARG A 317 5.19 -44.74 -7.15
N SER A 318 4.76 -44.58 -5.92
CA SER A 318 5.30 -45.27 -4.75
C SER A 318 4.17 -45.75 -3.85
N LYS A 319 4.32 -46.96 -3.31
CA LYS A 319 3.36 -47.51 -2.34
C LYS A 319 3.65 -47.05 -0.90
N ASP A 320 4.90 -46.70 -0.62
CA ASP A 320 5.44 -46.45 0.72
C ASP A 320 6.15 -45.09 0.84
N GLY A 321 6.16 -44.29 -0.24
CA GLY A 321 6.87 -43.02 -0.34
C GLY A 321 8.40 -43.12 -0.36
N ILE A 322 8.95 -44.34 -0.36
CA ILE A 322 10.40 -44.62 -0.28
C ILE A 322 10.87 -45.31 -1.56
N THR A 323 10.15 -46.34 -2.00
CA THR A 323 10.46 -47.11 -3.21
C THR A 323 9.64 -46.58 -4.37
N TRP A 324 10.31 -46.05 -5.39
CA TRP A 324 9.66 -45.39 -6.53
C TRP A 324 9.78 -46.21 -7.80
N THR A 325 8.69 -46.27 -8.55
CA THR A 325 8.60 -46.90 -9.88
C THR A 325 8.23 -45.85 -10.91
N ASP A 326 9.02 -45.76 -11.99
CA ASP A 326 8.68 -44.94 -13.15
C ASP A 326 7.52 -45.62 -13.91
N ILE A 327 6.38 -44.94 -13.97
CA ILE A 327 5.18 -45.41 -14.66
C ILE A 327 4.91 -44.63 -15.95
N THR A 328 5.85 -43.77 -16.38
CA THR A 328 5.73 -42.97 -17.61
C THR A 328 5.42 -43.87 -18.81
N PRO A 329 4.32 -43.64 -19.56
CA PRO A 329 4.00 -44.49 -20.70
C PRO A 329 4.95 -44.22 -21.88
N LEU A 330 5.17 -45.23 -22.72
CA LEU A 330 6.03 -45.11 -23.92
C LEU A 330 5.56 -44.02 -24.89
N GLY A 331 4.28 -43.65 -24.87
CA GLY A 331 3.70 -42.60 -25.71
C GLY A 331 3.74 -41.20 -25.09
N TRP A 332 4.24 -41.04 -23.86
CA TRP A 332 4.36 -39.72 -23.23
C TRP A 332 5.28 -38.80 -24.04
N PRO A 333 4.96 -37.50 -24.18
CA PRO A 333 5.82 -36.55 -24.89
C PRO A 333 7.25 -36.52 -24.35
N THR A 334 8.23 -36.38 -25.23
CA THR A 334 9.65 -36.34 -24.83
C THR A 334 10.12 -34.96 -24.37
N MET A 335 9.42 -33.89 -24.76
CA MET A 335 9.65 -32.53 -24.30
C MET A 335 8.45 -32.10 -23.45
N TYR A 336 8.67 -31.80 -22.18
CA TYR A 336 7.61 -31.39 -21.26
C TYR A 336 8.15 -30.59 -20.08
N ALA A 337 7.35 -29.62 -19.66
CA ALA A 337 7.64 -28.77 -18.52
C ALA A 337 6.86 -29.24 -17.28
N ARG A 338 6.09 -28.36 -16.63
CA ARG A 338 5.34 -28.69 -15.41
C ARG A 338 4.29 -29.76 -15.72
N VAL A 339 4.17 -30.76 -14.84
CA VAL A 339 3.14 -31.81 -14.90
C VAL A 339 2.39 -31.78 -13.57
N VAL A 340 1.09 -31.51 -13.60
CA VAL A 340 0.23 -31.47 -12.40
C VAL A 340 -0.60 -32.75 -12.27
N ILE A 341 -0.88 -33.15 -11.03
CA ILE A 341 -1.50 -34.44 -10.70
C ILE A 341 -2.94 -34.25 -10.19
N GLY A 342 -3.91 -34.97 -10.79
CA GLY A 342 -5.30 -35.01 -10.36
C GLY A 342 -5.74 -36.42 -10.00
N ILE A 343 -5.68 -36.79 -8.72
CA ILE A 343 -6.21 -38.07 -8.22
C ILE A 343 -7.73 -37.96 -8.11
N ALA A 344 -8.48 -38.97 -8.58
CA ALA A 344 -9.93 -39.05 -8.42
C ALA A 344 -10.31 -39.51 -7.00
N PRO A 345 -10.94 -38.67 -6.15
CA PRO A 345 -11.25 -39.08 -4.77
C PRO A 345 -12.28 -40.22 -4.69
N SER A 346 -13.19 -40.30 -5.66
CA SER A 346 -14.19 -41.39 -5.76
C SER A 346 -13.58 -42.74 -6.16
N ASN A 347 -12.40 -42.74 -6.80
CA ASN A 347 -11.65 -43.94 -7.17
C ASN A 347 -10.17 -43.61 -7.36
N GLU A 348 -9.38 -43.76 -6.30
CA GLU A 348 -7.96 -43.36 -6.28
C GLU A 348 -7.04 -44.22 -7.17
N ASN A 349 -7.58 -45.23 -7.86
CA ASN A 349 -6.87 -45.91 -8.94
C ASN A 349 -6.85 -45.10 -10.23
N ILE A 350 -7.69 -44.06 -10.37
CA ILE A 350 -7.77 -43.18 -11.53
C ILE A 350 -7.02 -41.88 -11.22
N VAL A 351 -6.04 -41.55 -12.05
CA VAL A 351 -5.22 -40.33 -11.91
C VAL A 351 -5.09 -39.64 -13.27
N TYR A 352 -5.27 -38.33 -13.30
CA TYR A 352 -5.05 -37.50 -14.48
C TYR A 352 -3.72 -36.74 -14.36
N PHE A 353 -2.98 -36.67 -15.45
CA PHE A 353 -1.74 -35.90 -15.56
C PHE A 353 -1.89 -34.88 -16.69
N LEU A 354 -1.72 -33.61 -16.38
CA LEU A 354 -1.79 -32.50 -17.33
C LEU A 354 -0.44 -31.78 -17.39
N SER A 355 0.04 -31.44 -18.59
CA SER A 355 1.34 -30.81 -18.77
C SER A 355 1.41 -29.87 -19.97
N GLU A 356 2.25 -28.83 -19.87
CA GLU A 356 2.79 -28.12 -21.03
C GLU A 356 3.82 -29.02 -21.74
N THR A 357 3.55 -29.33 -23.00
CA THR A 357 4.29 -30.29 -23.82
C THR A 357 4.58 -29.69 -25.20
N PRO A 358 5.56 -28.78 -25.33
CA PRO A 358 5.86 -28.09 -26.59
C PRO A 358 5.95 -29.05 -27.79
N GLY A 359 5.10 -28.83 -28.80
CA GLY A 359 5.06 -29.62 -30.04
C GLY A 359 4.34 -30.97 -29.95
N ALA A 360 3.71 -31.31 -28.82
CA ALA A 360 2.96 -32.55 -28.63
C ALA A 360 1.61 -32.32 -27.94
N GLY A 361 0.64 -33.21 -28.17
CA GLY A 361 -0.72 -33.06 -27.65
C GLY A 361 -1.56 -32.10 -28.50
N ARG A 362 -2.24 -31.13 -27.88
CA ARG A 362 -3.07 -30.14 -28.58
C ARG A 362 -2.45 -28.76 -28.54
N ARG A 363 -2.44 -28.09 -29.69
CA ARG A 363 -2.07 -26.68 -29.83
C ARG A 363 -3.20 -25.78 -29.31
N GLY A 364 -2.86 -24.82 -28.47
CA GLY A 364 -3.71 -23.69 -28.09
C GLY A 364 -3.10 -22.37 -28.54
N VAL A 365 -3.95 -21.39 -28.88
CA VAL A 365 -3.52 -20.04 -29.26
C VAL A 365 -4.10 -19.03 -28.28
N TYR A 366 -3.22 -18.26 -27.64
CA TYR A 366 -3.60 -17.12 -26.82
C TYR A 366 -3.12 -15.84 -27.50
N VAL A 367 -4.06 -15.07 -28.03
CA VAL A 367 -3.79 -13.85 -28.80
C VAL A 367 -2.85 -14.12 -29.99
N THR A 368 -1.53 -14.00 -29.79
CA THR A 368 -0.48 -14.21 -30.81
C THR A 368 0.54 -15.27 -30.40
N THR A 369 0.47 -15.78 -29.17
CA THR A 369 1.36 -16.84 -28.69
C THR A 369 0.69 -18.19 -28.87
N GLU A 370 1.49 -19.21 -29.18
CA GLU A 370 1.04 -20.59 -29.34
C GLU A 370 1.72 -21.47 -28.30
N GLU A 371 0.93 -22.35 -27.67
CA GLU A 371 1.40 -23.33 -26.69
C GLU A 371 0.83 -24.71 -27.00
N TRP A 372 1.43 -25.75 -26.41
CA TRP A 372 1.01 -27.14 -26.61
C TRP A 372 0.91 -27.87 -25.29
N HIS A 373 -0.15 -28.67 -25.12
CA HIS A 373 -0.43 -29.35 -23.86
C HIS A 373 -0.92 -30.77 -24.09
N SER A 374 -0.64 -31.62 -23.10
CA SER A 374 -1.08 -33.02 -23.08
C SER A 374 -1.81 -33.33 -21.79
N ILE A 375 -2.88 -34.14 -21.89
CA ILE A 375 -3.59 -34.69 -20.74
C ILE A 375 -3.77 -36.19 -20.92
N TRP A 376 -3.43 -36.95 -19.89
CA TRP A 376 -3.49 -38.41 -19.90
C TRP A 376 -4.24 -38.92 -18.67
N LYS A 377 -5.04 -39.97 -18.86
CA LYS A 377 -5.71 -40.71 -17.79
C LYS A 377 -4.94 -41.99 -17.52
N TYR A 378 -4.53 -42.19 -16.28
CA TYR A 378 -3.90 -43.40 -15.77
C TYR A 378 -4.88 -44.18 -14.90
N ILE A 379 -4.91 -45.49 -15.06
CA ILE A 379 -5.71 -46.43 -14.27
C ILE A 379 -4.76 -47.47 -13.70
N TYR A 380 -4.57 -47.45 -12.38
CA TYR A 380 -3.85 -48.52 -11.69
C TYR A 380 -4.65 -49.82 -11.73
N VAL A 381 -3.97 -50.91 -12.09
CA VAL A 381 -4.54 -52.25 -12.18
C VAL A 381 -3.96 -53.16 -11.09
N SER A 382 -2.63 -53.25 -10.99
CA SER A 382 -1.95 -54.12 -10.02
C SER A 382 -0.45 -53.83 -9.86
N GLY A 383 0.16 -54.41 -8.82
CA GLY A 383 1.61 -54.39 -8.60
C GLY A 383 2.18 -52.99 -8.33
N ASP A 384 3.27 -52.67 -9.01
CA ASP A 384 3.92 -51.36 -8.93
C ASP A 384 3.24 -50.30 -9.84
N GLY A 385 2.33 -50.72 -10.71
CA GLY A 385 1.62 -49.85 -11.65
C GLY A 385 2.30 -49.68 -13.02
N SER A 386 3.50 -50.25 -13.20
CA SER A 386 4.22 -50.19 -14.48
C SER A 386 3.77 -51.30 -15.44
N GLY A 387 4.02 -51.13 -16.74
CA GLY A 387 3.71 -52.14 -17.76
C GLY A 387 2.22 -52.53 -17.76
N SER A 388 1.91 -53.83 -17.60
CA SER A 388 0.53 -54.32 -17.49
C SER A 388 -0.14 -54.02 -16.14
N GLY A 389 0.62 -53.51 -15.17
CA GLY A 389 0.13 -53.09 -13.85
C GLY A 389 -0.64 -51.77 -13.89
N GLY A 390 -0.61 -51.04 -15.00
CA GLY A 390 -1.34 -49.80 -15.20
C GLY A 390 -1.80 -49.63 -16.65
N THR A 391 -2.90 -48.92 -16.85
CA THR A 391 -3.44 -48.59 -18.18
C THR A 391 -3.40 -47.09 -18.39
N TRP A 392 -2.98 -46.66 -19.58
CA TRP A 392 -2.85 -45.25 -19.93
C TRP A 392 -3.72 -44.92 -21.15
N GLU A 393 -4.38 -43.77 -21.09
CA GLU A 393 -5.19 -43.23 -22.16
C GLU A 393 -4.75 -41.80 -22.48
N ASP A 394 -4.29 -41.57 -23.72
CA ASP A 394 -4.01 -40.22 -24.21
C ASP A 394 -5.34 -39.51 -24.52
N ARG A 395 -5.60 -38.41 -23.81
CA ARG A 395 -6.80 -37.59 -23.94
C ARG A 395 -6.48 -36.21 -24.56
N SER A 396 -5.23 -35.99 -24.97
CA SER A 396 -4.68 -34.69 -25.36
C SER A 396 -5.41 -34.07 -26.55
N ALA A 397 -5.81 -34.86 -27.55
CA ALA A 397 -6.54 -34.37 -28.72
C ALA A 397 -7.87 -33.66 -28.37
N ASN A 398 -8.45 -33.99 -27.22
CA ASN A 398 -9.74 -33.48 -26.76
C ASN A 398 -9.64 -32.30 -25.79
N LEU A 399 -8.44 -31.79 -25.51
CA LEU A 399 -8.28 -30.57 -24.72
C LEU A 399 -9.12 -29.41 -25.29
N PRO A 400 -9.49 -28.41 -24.47
CA PRO A 400 -10.27 -27.27 -24.93
C PRO A 400 -9.65 -26.58 -26.14
N GLY A 401 -10.50 -26.25 -27.12
CA GLY A 401 -10.11 -25.41 -28.25
C GLY A 401 -11.33 -24.72 -28.82
N PHE A 402 -11.84 -23.75 -28.07
CA PHE A 402 -12.99 -22.92 -28.46
C PHE A 402 -12.61 -21.79 -29.43
N GLY A 403 -11.33 -21.70 -29.80
CA GLY A 403 -10.79 -20.81 -30.81
C GLY A 403 -10.11 -19.57 -30.22
N PRO A 404 -9.12 -19.00 -30.93
CA PRO A 404 -8.45 -17.77 -30.52
C PRO A 404 -9.41 -16.56 -30.51
N PRO A 405 -9.08 -15.47 -29.81
CA PRO A 405 -7.81 -15.27 -29.10
C PRO A 405 -7.75 -15.81 -27.67
N PHE A 406 -8.87 -16.20 -27.06
CA PHE A 406 -8.90 -16.57 -25.64
C PHE A 406 -9.47 -17.96 -25.36
N GLY A 407 -10.25 -18.57 -26.25
CA GLY A 407 -11.01 -19.80 -25.95
C GLY A 407 -10.22 -21.11 -26.00
N ASP A 408 -8.95 -21.11 -26.38
CA ASP A 408 -8.12 -22.30 -26.36
C ASP A 408 -7.52 -22.57 -24.96
N PHE A 409 -7.12 -23.81 -24.68
CA PHE A 409 -6.37 -24.10 -23.46
C PHE A 409 -4.93 -23.61 -23.59
N VAL A 410 -4.52 -22.69 -22.72
CA VAL A 410 -3.18 -22.09 -22.66
C VAL A 410 -2.81 -21.87 -21.20
N SER A 411 -1.55 -22.13 -20.83
CA SER A 411 -1.04 -22.12 -19.45
C SER A 411 0.14 -21.16 -19.25
N GLN A 412 0.33 -20.21 -20.17
CA GLN A 412 1.35 -19.17 -20.11
C GLN A 412 2.74 -19.71 -19.75
N THR A 413 3.18 -20.77 -20.44
CA THR A 413 4.44 -21.46 -20.20
C THR A 413 4.54 -22.06 -18.78
N SER A 414 3.63 -22.98 -18.46
CA SER A 414 3.50 -23.67 -17.15
C SER A 414 3.20 -22.78 -15.93
N TYR A 415 2.91 -21.50 -16.15
CA TYR A 415 2.68 -20.52 -15.10
C TYR A 415 1.39 -20.82 -14.31
N ASP A 416 0.26 -20.88 -15.02
CA ASP A 416 -1.06 -21.20 -14.51
C ASP A 416 -1.48 -22.58 -15.05
N LEU A 417 -1.41 -23.60 -14.20
CA LEU A 417 -1.71 -24.98 -14.61
C LEU A 417 -2.34 -25.75 -13.45
N VAL A 418 -3.58 -26.20 -13.63
CA VAL A 418 -4.34 -26.93 -12.61
C VAL A 418 -5.09 -28.09 -13.25
N VAL A 419 -5.15 -29.22 -12.55
CA VAL A 419 -6.09 -30.31 -12.81
C VAL A 419 -6.75 -30.72 -11.48
N LYS A 420 -8.07 -30.87 -11.48
CA LYS A 420 -8.83 -31.32 -10.31
C LYS A 420 -9.95 -32.25 -10.74
N VAL A 421 -10.14 -33.35 -10.02
CA VAL A 421 -11.21 -34.31 -10.28
C VAL A 421 -12.32 -34.10 -9.25
N LYS A 422 -13.58 -34.18 -9.67
CA LYS A 422 -14.73 -34.04 -8.77
C LYS A 422 -14.71 -35.17 -7.72
N PRO A 423 -14.99 -34.89 -6.43
CA PRO A 423 -14.81 -35.90 -5.38
C PRO A 423 -15.72 -37.14 -5.48
N ASP A 424 -16.89 -37.00 -6.10
CA ASP A 424 -17.93 -38.03 -6.22
C ASP A 424 -18.02 -38.67 -7.62
N ASP A 425 -17.28 -38.15 -8.62
CA ASP A 425 -17.28 -38.66 -9.99
C ASP A 425 -15.89 -38.54 -10.65
N ALA A 426 -15.25 -39.68 -10.92
CA ALA A 426 -13.91 -39.76 -11.50
C ALA A 426 -13.82 -39.33 -12.97
N ASP A 427 -14.96 -39.18 -13.65
CA ASP A 427 -15.05 -38.74 -15.03
C ASP A 427 -15.41 -37.24 -15.13
N VAL A 428 -15.75 -36.56 -14.03
CA VAL A 428 -15.86 -35.10 -14.03
C VAL A 428 -14.51 -34.48 -13.65
N VAL A 429 -13.88 -33.80 -14.62
CA VAL A 429 -12.51 -33.26 -14.47
C VAL A 429 -12.48 -31.79 -14.87
N PHE A 430 -11.82 -31.00 -14.04
CA PHE A 430 -11.60 -29.57 -14.21
C PHE A 430 -10.14 -29.32 -14.56
N ILE A 431 -9.87 -28.48 -15.54
CA ILE A 431 -8.52 -28.00 -15.85
C ILE A 431 -8.49 -26.48 -15.93
N GLY A 432 -7.42 -25.90 -15.38
CA GLY A 432 -7.18 -24.47 -15.32
C GLY A 432 -5.90 -24.07 -16.04
N GLY A 433 -5.96 -22.95 -16.74
CA GLY A 433 -4.86 -22.16 -17.28
C GLY A 433 -5.29 -20.69 -17.30
N THR A 434 -5.15 -20.00 -18.43
CA THR A 434 -5.76 -18.65 -18.60
C THR A 434 -7.28 -18.68 -18.35
N ASN A 435 -7.93 -19.81 -18.60
CA ASN A 435 -9.34 -20.07 -18.37
C ASN A 435 -9.56 -21.34 -17.54
N LEU A 436 -10.79 -21.52 -17.07
CA LEU A 436 -11.25 -22.72 -16.36
C LEU A 436 -12.22 -23.51 -17.23
N TYR A 437 -11.96 -24.81 -17.37
CA TYR A 437 -12.75 -25.73 -18.18
C TYR A 437 -13.18 -26.95 -17.38
N ARG A 438 -14.41 -27.42 -17.61
CA ARG A 438 -14.96 -28.66 -17.04
C ARG A 438 -15.23 -29.66 -18.15
N SER A 439 -14.77 -30.90 -17.99
CA SER A 439 -15.20 -32.04 -18.79
C SER A 439 -16.09 -32.96 -17.96
N SER A 440 -17.18 -33.45 -18.54
CA SER A 440 -18.06 -34.44 -17.92
C SER A 440 -17.68 -35.90 -18.23
N ASN A 441 -16.55 -36.12 -18.91
CA ASN A 441 -16.09 -37.47 -19.28
C ASN A 441 -14.56 -37.62 -19.32
N GLY A 442 -13.85 -36.87 -18.47
CA GLY A 442 -12.41 -36.99 -18.30
C GLY A 442 -11.63 -36.60 -19.56
N PHE A 443 -12.16 -35.65 -20.33
CA PHE A 443 -11.63 -35.25 -21.65
C PHE A 443 -11.57 -36.42 -22.65
N ALA A 444 -12.48 -37.38 -22.55
CA ALA A 444 -12.63 -38.42 -23.56
C ALA A 444 -13.14 -37.87 -24.90
N THR A 445 -13.89 -36.77 -24.88
CA THR A 445 -14.35 -36.05 -26.07
C THR A 445 -14.48 -34.55 -25.79
N MET A 446 -14.09 -33.71 -26.76
CA MET A 446 -14.22 -32.24 -26.63
C MET A 446 -15.68 -31.76 -26.50
N SER A 447 -16.66 -32.47 -27.08
CA SER A 447 -18.09 -32.14 -26.98
C SER A 447 -18.67 -32.19 -25.56
N ASN A 448 -17.93 -32.78 -24.62
CA ASN A 448 -18.31 -32.88 -23.21
C ASN A 448 -17.54 -31.87 -22.34
N THR A 449 -16.86 -30.92 -22.97
CA THR A 449 -16.10 -29.86 -22.30
C THR A 449 -16.87 -28.53 -22.37
N THR A 450 -16.92 -27.82 -21.24
CA THR A 450 -17.54 -26.49 -21.11
C THR A 450 -16.50 -25.51 -20.58
N TRP A 451 -16.47 -24.30 -21.14
CA TRP A 451 -15.71 -23.17 -20.60
C TRP A 451 -16.52 -22.51 -19.49
N ILE A 452 -16.01 -22.55 -18.26
CA ILE A 452 -16.78 -22.21 -17.06
C ILE A 452 -16.21 -21.06 -16.23
N GLY A 453 -15.08 -20.46 -16.62
CA GLY A 453 -14.48 -19.32 -15.92
C GLY A 453 -13.25 -18.78 -16.63
N GLY A 454 -12.79 -17.60 -16.22
CA GLY A 454 -11.61 -16.92 -16.78
C GLY A 454 -12.02 -15.72 -17.63
N PHE A 455 -11.54 -15.63 -18.86
CA PHE A 455 -12.09 -14.72 -19.85
C PHE A 455 -13.54 -15.07 -20.20
N SER A 456 -14.25 -14.12 -20.78
CA SER A 456 -15.64 -14.26 -21.20
C SER A 456 -15.75 -15.26 -22.34
N THR A 457 -16.82 -16.08 -22.31
CA THR A 457 -17.17 -17.01 -23.39
C THR A 457 -17.55 -16.30 -24.70
N LEU A 458 -17.68 -14.97 -24.68
CA LEU A 458 -17.69 -14.12 -25.88
C LEU A 458 -16.33 -14.09 -26.61
N ASN A 459 -15.31 -14.73 -26.04
CA ASN A 459 -13.97 -14.89 -26.60
C ASN A 459 -13.29 -13.54 -26.88
N ASN A 460 -13.27 -12.67 -25.87
CA ASN A 460 -12.63 -11.36 -25.89
C ASN A 460 -12.00 -11.05 -24.53
N VAL A 461 -11.39 -9.87 -24.39
CA VAL A 461 -10.63 -9.46 -23.19
C VAL A 461 -11.48 -9.27 -21.92
N SER A 462 -12.81 -9.25 -22.04
CA SER A 462 -13.70 -9.15 -20.88
C SER A 462 -13.66 -10.43 -20.04
N PHE A 463 -13.99 -10.32 -18.76
CA PHE A 463 -13.94 -11.44 -17.83
C PHE A 463 -15.27 -12.18 -17.77
N TYR A 464 -15.21 -13.46 -17.43
CA TYR A 464 -16.37 -14.20 -16.96
C TYR A 464 -16.89 -13.54 -15.68
N ALA A 465 -18.21 -13.43 -15.54
CA ALA A 465 -18.81 -12.69 -14.43
C ALA A 465 -18.31 -13.23 -13.08
N SER A 466 -17.77 -12.34 -12.24
CA SER A 466 -17.23 -12.65 -10.91
C SER A 466 -16.12 -13.71 -10.88
N HIS A 467 -15.36 -13.91 -11.96
CA HIS A 467 -14.25 -14.87 -11.98
C HIS A 467 -13.10 -14.37 -12.85
N HIS A 468 -11.89 -14.36 -12.31
CA HIS A 468 -10.71 -13.83 -13.00
C HIS A 468 -10.05 -14.90 -13.89
N PRO A 469 -9.36 -14.53 -15.00
CA PRO A 469 -8.41 -15.42 -15.70
C PRO A 469 -7.21 -15.82 -14.82
N ASP A 470 -6.39 -16.73 -15.34
CA ASP A 470 -5.16 -17.23 -14.71
C ASP A 470 -5.38 -18.07 -13.44
N GLN A 471 -5.65 -19.36 -13.66
CA GLN A 471 -6.08 -20.31 -12.62
C GLN A 471 -4.91 -21.00 -11.93
N HIS A 472 -4.89 -20.98 -10.60
CA HIS A 472 -3.79 -21.54 -9.80
C HIS A 472 -4.18 -22.63 -8.80
N SER A 473 -5.43 -22.64 -8.33
CA SER A 473 -5.90 -23.65 -7.37
C SER A 473 -7.40 -23.93 -7.48
N LEU A 474 -7.79 -25.17 -7.20
CA LEU A 474 -9.18 -25.62 -7.14
C LEU A 474 -9.39 -26.50 -5.90
N VAL A 475 -10.41 -26.18 -5.10
CA VAL A 475 -10.73 -26.88 -3.85
C VAL A 475 -12.23 -27.15 -3.78
N PHE A 476 -12.62 -28.40 -3.58
CA PHE A 476 -13.99 -28.77 -3.29
C PHE A 476 -14.25 -28.74 -1.78
N LEU A 477 -15.49 -28.44 -1.37
CA LEU A 477 -15.88 -28.66 0.02
C LEU A 477 -16.02 -30.16 0.30
N PRO A 478 -15.41 -30.67 1.40
CA PRO A 478 -15.59 -32.06 1.83
C PRO A 478 -17.04 -32.51 2.03
N SER A 479 -17.93 -31.61 2.46
CA SER A 479 -19.33 -31.89 2.79
C SER A 479 -20.26 -31.87 1.58
N ASP A 480 -19.90 -31.13 0.53
CA ASP A 480 -20.67 -31.01 -0.70
C ASP A 480 -19.72 -30.88 -1.91
N PRO A 481 -19.58 -31.95 -2.72
CA PRO A 481 -18.70 -31.95 -3.88
C PRO A 481 -19.23 -31.10 -5.04
N SER A 482 -20.39 -30.44 -4.90
CA SER A 482 -20.93 -29.48 -5.88
C SER A 482 -20.40 -28.06 -5.64
N VAL A 483 -19.83 -27.80 -4.46
CA VAL A 483 -19.25 -26.51 -4.11
C VAL A 483 -17.76 -26.51 -4.44
N LEU A 484 -17.36 -25.61 -5.35
CA LEU A 484 -15.99 -25.49 -5.87
C LEU A 484 -15.46 -24.07 -5.64
N LEU A 485 -14.32 -23.98 -4.96
CA LEU A 485 -13.53 -22.76 -4.83
C LEU A 485 -12.44 -22.72 -5.89
N SER A 486 -12.20 -21.53 -6.45
CA SER A 486 -11.16 -21.22 -7.42
C SER A 486 -10.24 -20.14 -6.87
N GLY A 487 -8.93 -20.39 -6.90
CA GLY A 487 -7.88 -19.40 -6.64
C GLY A 487 -7.19 -18.99 -7.94
N HIS A 488 -7.14 -17.67 -8.20
CA HIS A 488 -6.70 -17.09 -9.46
C HIS A 488 -6.02 -15.70 -9.27
N ASP A 489 -5.60 -15.03 -10.34
CA ASP A 489 -4.88 -13.73 -10.26
C ASP A 489 -5.71 -12.56 -9.67
N GLY A 490 -7.03 -12.70 -9.63
CA GLY A 490 -7.96 -11.76 -8.98
C GLY A 490 -8.48 -12.22 -7.61
N GLY A 491 -7.79 -13.14 -6.93
CA GLY A 491 -8.18 -13.64 -5.60
C GLY A 491 -8.95 -14.96 -5.62
N ILE A 492 -10.08 -15.01 -4.93
CA ILE A 492 -10.85 -16.24 -4.67
C ILE A 492 -12.29 -16.08 -5.14
N SER A 493 -12.77 -17.08 -5.86
CA SER A 493 -14.17 -17.19 -6.27
C SER A 493 -14.76 -18.55 -5.86
N VAL A 494 -16.07 -18.62 -5.65
CA VAL A 494 -16.78 -19.86 -5.31
C VAL A 494 -18.01 -20.06 -6.19
N THR A 495 -18.33 -21.31 -6.51
CA THR A 495 -19.61 -21.71 -7.07
C THR A 495 -20.23 -22.82 -6.21
N THR A 496 -21.56 -22.86 -6.15
CA THR A 496 -22.33 -23.86 -5.38
C THR A 496 -22.94 -24.96 -6.24
N ASP A 497 -22.83 -24.86 -7.57
CA ASP A 497 -23.28 -25.86 -8.53
C ASP A 497 -22.25 -25.97 -9.66
N ASP A 498 -21.21 -26.77 -9.43
CA ASP A 498 -20.10 -27.01 -10.34
C ASP A 498 -20.50 -27.75 -11.65
N LEU A 499 -21.72 -28.27 -11.75
CA LEU A 499 -22.26 -28.95 -12.92
C LEU A 499 -23.27 -28.12 -13.72
N ALA A 500 -23.64 -26.92 -13.24
CA ALA A 500 -24.56 -26.05 -13.95
C ALA A 500 -24.08 -25.81 -15.41
N PRO A 501 -25.00 -25.67 -16.38
CA PRO A 501 -24.65 -25.37 -17.77
C PRO A 501 -23.98 -24.00 -17.90
N ASN A 502 -24.38 -23.04 -17.07
CA ASN A 502 -23.72 -21.75 -16.89
C ASN A 502 -23.35 -21.63 -15.42
N ILE A 503 -22.05 -21.67 -15.12
CA ILE A 503 -21.58 -21.53 -13.73
C ILE A 503 -21.80 -20.09 -13.27
N VAL A 504 -22.34 -19.95 -12.07
CA VAL A 504 -22.39 -18.68 -11.34
C VAL A 504 -21.25 -18.69 -10.33
N TRP A 505 -20.38 -17.68 -10.42
CA TRP A 505 -19.31 -17.44 -9.46
C TRP A 505 -19.64 -16.28 -8.53
N GLU A 506 -19.19 -16.39 -7.29
CA GLU A 506 -19.24 -15.34 -6.29
C GLU A 506 -17.82 -15.05 -5.79
N SER A 507 -17.48 -13.77 -5.65
CA SER A 507 -16.18 -13.35 -5.11
C SER A 507 -16.14 -13.53 -3.59
N LEU A 508 -15.03 -14.07 -3.08
CA LEU A 508 -14.74 -14.21 -1.65
C LEU A 508 -13.62 -13.27 -1.20
N ASN A 509 -13.46 -12.11 -1.85
CA ASN A 509 -12.30 -11.24 -1.64
C ASN A 509 -12.44 -10.21 -0.52
N ASN A 510 -13.56 -10.18 0.20
CA ASN A 510 -13.82 -9.17 1.23
C ASN A 510 -12.79 -9.22 2.38
N GLY A 511 -11.96 -8.18 2.49
CA GLY A 511 -10.85 -8.09 3.44
C GLY A 511 -9.61 -8.91 3.06
N TYR A 512 -9.56 -9.52 1.87
CA TYR A 512 -8.43 -10.30 1.37
C TYR A 512 -7.48 -9.44 0.55
N LEU A 513 -6.60 -8.71 1.23
CA LEU A 513 -5.81 -7.63 0.62
C LEU A 513 -4.47 -8.12 0.08
N THR A 514 -4.50 -8.77 -1.08
CA THR A 514 -3.29 -9.28 -1.77
C THR A 514 -3.00 -8.56 -3.09
N THR A 515 -3.71 -7.47 -3.39
CA THR A 515 -3.57 -6.67 -4.62
C THR A 515 -2.22 -5.97 -4.71
N GLN A 516 -1.73 -5.83 -5.95
CA GLN A 516 -0.38 -5.34 -6.26
C GLN A 516 -0.43 -3.98 -6.96
N PHE A 517 -0.33 -2.86 -6.22
CA PHE A 517 -0.36 -1.53 -6.81
C PHE A 517 0.97 -1.16 -7.48
N TYR A 518 0.89 -0.59 -8.69
CA TYR A 518 2.01 0.13 -9.30
C TYR A 518 1.99 1.60 -8.91
N THR A 519 0.83 2.25 -9.00
CA THR A 519 0.67 3.68 -8.69
C THR A 519 -0.67 3.96 -8.02
N VAL A 520 -0.73 5.07 -7.28
CA VAL A 520 -1.96 5.68 -6.74
C VAL A 520 -1.94 7.17 -7.05
N ALA A 521 -3.11 7.80 -7.12
CA ALA A 521 -3.25 9.25 -7.31
C ALA A 521 -4.41 9.82 -6.48
N VAL A 522 -4.25 11.07 -6.06
CA VAL A 522 -5.25 11.85 -5.32
C VAL A 522 -5.55 13.18 -6.00
N ASP A 523 -6.66 13.83 -5.66
CA ASP A 523 -6.89 15.23 -6.04
C ASP A 523 -5.98 16.14 -5.20
N HIS A 524 -5.20 17.00 -5.87
CA HIS A 524 -4.24 17.91 -5.24
C HIS A 524 -4.84 19.28 -4.88
N ALA A 525 -6.00 19.63 -5.43
CA ALA A 525 -6.61 20.96 -5.27
C ALA A 525 -7.64 21.03 -4.15
N THR A 526 -8.32 19.92 -3.83
CA THR A 526 -9.42 19.92 -2.85
C THR A 526 -8.95 19.46 -1.47
N LEU A 527 -8.96 20.39 -0.52
CA LEU A 527 -8.63 20.12 0.89
C LEU A 527 -9.56 19.06 1.49
N GLY A 528 -8.99 18.05 2.16
CA GLY A 528 -9.77 17.00 2.83
C GLY A 528 -10.47 16.02 1.89
N ASP A 529 -10.21 16.09 0.58
CA ASP A 529 -10.78 15.13 -0.38
C ASP A 529 -10.20 13.72 -0.14
N ASN A 530 -11.08 12.73 -0.17
CA ASN A 530 -10.78 11.33 0.16
C ASN A 530 -10.64 10.45 -1.08
N THR A 531 -10.75 11.02 -2.28
CA THR A 531 -10.68 10.30 -3.55
C THR A 531 -9.30 9.73 -3.77
N ILE A 532 -9.25 8.43 -4.05
CA ILE A 532 -8.06 7.70 -4.43
C ILE A 532 -8.41 6.89 -5.67
N ILE A 533 -7.57 6.99 -6.69
CA ILE A 533 -7.51 6.00 -7.76
C ILE A 533 -6.17 5.27 -7.71
N GLY A 534 -6.12 4.04 -8.18
CA GLY A 534 -4.86 3.31 -8.29
C GLY A 534 -4.88 2.21 -9.32
N GLY A 535 -3.71 1.96 -9.90
CA GLY A 535 -3.46 0.93 -10.91
C GLY A 535 -2.85 -0.32 -10.30
N LEU A 536 -3.45 -1.48 -10.61
CA LEU A 536 -3.06 -2.80 -10.11
C LEU A 536 -2.51 -3.68 -11.22
N GLN A 537 -1.51 -4.51 -10.87
CA GLN A 537 -1.13 -5.63 -11.72
C GLN A 537 -2.29 -6.62 -11.90
N ASP A 538 -2.50 -7.05 -13.14
CA ASP A 538 -3.51 -7.97 -13.69
C ASP A 538 -4.98 -7.55 -13.47
N ASN A 539 -5.23 -6.62 -12.55
CA ASN A 539 -6.55 -6.32 -11.99
C ASN A 539 -7.11 -4.94 -12.41
N GLY A 540 -6.39 -4.18 -13.24
CA GLY A 540 -6.82 -2.90 -13.80
C GLY A 540 -6.75 -1.75 -12.78
N SER A 541 -7.56 -0.71 -13.00
CA SER A 541 -7.59 0.49 -12.13
C SER A 541 -8.87 0.56 -11.30
N TRP A 542 -8.75 1.07 -10.07
CA TRP A 542 -9.83 1.11 -9.10
C TRP A 542 -9.95 2.48 -8.40
N PHE A 543 -11.15 2.79 -7.95
CA PHE A 543 -11.57 4.05 -7.34
C PHE A 543 -12.17 3.83 -5.95
N THR A 544 -11.90 4.77 -5.04
CA THR A 544 -12.69 4.99 -3.83
C THR A 544 -12.71 6.48 -3.48
N ASN A 545 -13.75 6.93 -2.80
CA ASN A 545 -13.79 8.20 -2.08
C ASN A 545 -14.07 8.02 -0.58
N SER A 546 -14.02 6.79 -0.08
CA SER A 546 -14.30 6.45 1.31
C SER A 546 -13.04 6.38 2.15
N VAL A 547 -13.12 6.82 3.39
CA VAL A 547 -12.08 6.62 4.41
C VAL A 547 -12.16 5.24 5.07
N SER A 548 -13.26 4.52 4.88
CA SER A 548 -13.48 3.22 5.50
C SER A 548 -12.68 2.13 4.80
N SER A 549 -11.96 1.34 5.60
CA SER A 549 -11.20 0.18 5.12
C SER A 549 -12.07 -1.00 4.64
N THR A 550 -13.38 -0.95 4.89
CA THR A 550 -14.33 -2.01 4.54
C THR A 550 -15.29 -1.63 3.42
N GLU A 551 -15.17 -0.41 2.88
CA GLU A 551 -15.97 -0.04 1.72
C GLU A 551 -15.39 -0.65 0.45
N PRO A 552 -16.22 -1.29 -0.39
CA PRO A 552 -15.80 -1.76 -1.70
C PRO A 552 -15.26 -0.62 -2.55
N TRP A 553 -14.20 -0.90 -3.31
CA TRP A 553 -13.73 -0.03 -4.35
C TRP A 553 -14.46 -0.36 -5.65
N THR A 554 -14.54 0.62 -6.56
CA THR A 554 -15.18 0.47 -7.86
C THR A 554 -14.12 0.34 -8.96
N LYS A 555 -14.27 -0.62 -9.86
CA LYS A 555 -13.35 -0.79 -10.99
C LYS A 555 -13.61 0.30 -12.03
N ILE A 556 -12.54 0.97 -12.46
CA ILE A 556 -12.58 2.06 -13.43
C ILE A 556 -11.64 1.84 -14.64
N GLY A 557 -10.74 0.84 -14.60
CA GLY A 557 -9.86 0.53 -15.72
C GLY A 557 -9.63 -0.98 -15.88
N GLY A 558 -9.27 -1.41 -17.09
CA GLY A 558 -8.89 -2.80 -17.43
C GLY A 558 -7.39 -2.99 -17.61
N GLY A 559 -6.98 -4.20 -18.01
CA GLY A 559 -5.56 -4.55 -18.22
C GLY A 559 -4.78 -4.63 -16.90
N ASP A 560 -3.47 -4.44 -16.95
CA ASP A 560 -2.73 -3.93 -15.80
C ASP A 560 -3.10 -2.46 -15.66
N GLY A 561 -3.50 -2.02 -14.47
CA GLY A 561 -3.62 -0.59 -14.19
C GLY A 561 -2.23 -0.02 -13.94
N THR A 562 -1.76 0.88 -14.80
CA THR A 562 -0.44 1.51 -14.66
C THR A 562 -0.57 2.91 -14.08
N PHE A 563 0.18 3.91 -14.57
CA PHE A 563 0.09 5.29 -14.10
C PHE A 563 -1.35 5.81 -14.09
N CYS A 564 -1.67 6.60 -13.07
CA CYS A 564 -2.98 7.24 -12.90
C CYS A 564 -2.80 8.69 -12.44
N ALA A 565 -3.78 9.55 -12.72
CA ALA A 565 -3.80 10.93 -12.24
C ALA A 565 -5.23 11.45 -12.05
N VAL A 566 -5.42 12.39 -11.12
CA VAL A 566 -6.70 13.07 -10.88
C VAL A 566 -6.51 14.54 -11.24
N ALA A 567 -7.35 15.08 -12.13
CA ALA A 567 -7.34 16.51 -12.41
C ALA A 567 -7.91 17.31 -11.24
N ASP A 568 -7.54 18.58 -11.14
CA ASP A 568 -7.95 19.44 -10.04
C ASP A 568 -9.48 19.45 -9.90
N HIS A 569 -9.94 19.41 -8.65
CA HIS A 569 -11.36 19.39 -8.31
C HIS A 569 -12.14 18.22 -8.92
N ARG A 570 -11.43 17.13 -9.26
CA ARG A 570 -12.01 15.89 -9.78
C ARG A 570 -12.79 16.10 -11.08
N THR A 571 -12.36 17.08 -11.87
CA THR A 571 -12.98 17.41 -13.17
C THR A 571 -12.83 16.28 -14.19
N SER A 572 -11.78 15.48 -14.07
CA SER A 572 -11.54 14.26 -14.86
C SER A 572 -10.52 13.37 -14.16
N TYR A 573 -10.55 12.09 -14.54
CA TYR A 573 -9.64 11.06 -14.06
C TYR A 573 -8.87 10.47 -15.23
N TYR A 574 -7.60 10.17 -15.03
CA TYR A 574 -6.75 9.55 -16.04
C TYR A 574 -6.27 8.21 -15.52
N VAL A 575 -6.63 7.15 -16.23
CA VAL A 575 -6.16 5.79 -15.99
C VAL A 575 -5.47 5.28 -17.23
N SER A 576 -4.50 4.38 -17.04
CA SER A 576 -3.77 3.80 -18.15
C SER A 576 -3.53 2.32 -17.97
N SER A 577 -3.30 1.64 -19.09
CA SER A 577 -2.86 0.25 -19.14
C SER A 577 -1.50 0.13 -19.82
N GLN A 578 -0.99 -1.11 -19.92
CA GLN A 578 0.36 -1.39 -20.39
C GLN A 578 0.63 -0.70 -21.74
N ASN A 579 1.88 -0.29 -21.96
CA ASN A 579 2.33 0.21 -23.26
C ASN A 579 1.61 1.49 -23.76
N GLY A 580 1.14 2.34 -22.84
CA GLY A 580 0.75 3.72 -23.15
C GLY A 580 -0.70 3.91 -23.60
N TYR A 581 -1.59 2.94 -23.38
CA TYR A 581 -3.03 3.14 -23.53
C TYR A 581 -3.56 3.99 -22.39
N ILE A 582 -4.05 5.21 -22.67
CA ILE A 582 -4.47 6.17 -21.63
C ILE A 582 -5.89 6.64 -21.91
N VAL A 583 -6.75 6.63 -20.89
CA VAL A 583 -8.15 7.07 -20.97
C VAL A 583 -8.38 8.22 -20.00
N ARG A 584 -9.06 9.26 -20.48
CA ARG A 584 -9.69 10.28 -19.65
C ARG A 584 -11.13 9.88 -19.37
N GLU A 585 -11.51 9.82 -18.11
CA GLU A 585 -12.83 9.42 -17.65
C GLU A 585 -13.49 10.51 -16.81
N LEU A 586 -14.81 10.60 -16.93
CA LEU A 586 -15.68 11.38 -16.06
C LEU A 586 -16.35 10.42 -15.09
N ILE A 587 -15.96 10.47 -13.82
CA ILE A 587 -16.42 9.55 -12.78
C ILE A 587 -17.21 10.35 -11.74
N ASP A 588 -18.36 9.84 -11.32
CA ASP A 588 -19.15 10.46 -10.25
C ASP A 588 -18.68 10.03 -8.85
N ASP A 589 -19.28 10.60 -7.80
CA ASP A 589 -18.93 10.30 -6.41
C ASP A 589 -19.20 8.84 -5.99
N SER A 590 -19.92 8.05 -6.80
CA SER A 590 -20.11 6.61 -6.56
C SER A 590 -19.08 5.72 -7.28
N GLY A 591 -18.18 6.33 -8.04
CA GLY A 591 -17.19 5.62 -8.86
C GLY A 591 -17.75 5.14 -10.20
N VAL A 592 -18.93 5.61 -10.62
CA VAL A 592 -19.51 5.24 -11.92
C VAL A 592 -18.93 6.11 -13.03
N ILE A 593 -18.39 5.47 -14.07
CA ILE A 593 -17.93 6.14 -15.29
C ILE A 593 -19.16 6.61 -16.07
N THR A 594 -19.34 7.93 -16.13
CA THR A 594 -20.45 8.58 -16.87
C THR A 594 -20.10 8.81 -18.34
N ASN A 595 -18.82 9.01 -18.64
CA ASN A 595 -18.29 9.14 -20.00
C ASN A 595 -16.76 8.94 -20.00
N GLY A 596 -16.16 8.69 -21.16
CA GLY A 596 -14.71 8.56 -21.28
C GLY A 596 -14.20 8.63 -22.71
N THR A 597 -12.89 8.82 -22.88
CA THR A 597 -12.21 8.77 -24.18
C THR A 597 -10.75 8.40 -24.03
N ARG A 598 -10.21 7.66 -25.00
CA ARG A 598 -8.78 7.45 -25.16
C ARG A 598 -8.09 8.77 -25.50
N VAL A 599 -6.93 9.05 -24.91
CA VAL A 599 -6.23 10.34 -25.04
C VAL A 599 -4.79 10.25 -25.52
N ASP A 600 -4.19 9.06 -25.61
CA ASP A 600 -2.80 8.92 -26.07
C ASP A 600 -2.60 9.36 -27.54
N PRO A 601 -1.42 9.94 -27.86
CA PRO A 601 -1.16 10.57 -29.15
C PRO A 601 -1.05 9.58 -30.30
N THR A 602 -1.70 9.89 -31.42
CA THR A 602 -1.48 9.15 -32.67
C THR A 602 -0.03 9.28 -33.15
N GLY A 603 0.62 8.15 -33.41
CA GLY A 603 1.98 8.10 -33.97
C GLY A 603 3.10 8.02 -32.93
N ALA A 604 2.79 8.09 -31.65
CA ALA A 604 3.75 7.77 -30.59
C ALA A 604 4.03 6.26 -30.54
N THR A 605 5.27 5.90 -30.24
CA THR A 605 5.76 4.51 -30.24
C THR A 605 6.83 4.32 -29.19
N GLY A 606 7.14 3.07 -28.84
CA GLY A 606 8.25 2.74 -27.93
C GLY A 606 7.92 2.93 -26.45
N TYR A 607 6.64 2.95 -26.10
CA TYR A 607 6.18 3.00 -24.72
C TYR A 607 6.84 1.94 -23.82
N LEU A 608 7.13 2.34 -22.59
CA LEU A 608 7.50 1.39 -21.54
C LEU A 608 6.27 0.59 -21.12
N PHE A 609 6.48 -0.59 -20.54
CA PHE A 609 5.41 -1.41 -19.98
C PHE A 609 4.54 -0.59 -19.02
N ILE A 610 5.17 0.05 -18.02
CA ILE A 610 4.58 1.11 -17.21
C ILE A 610 5.02 2.47 -17.78
N THR A 611 4.13 3.15 -18.49
CA THR A 611 4.46 4.40 -19.21
C THR A 611 4.30 5.63 -18.32
N PRO A 612 5.37 6.43 -18.09
CA PRO A 612 5.29 7.61 -17.25
C PRO A 612 4.61 8.79 -17.99
N TYR A 613 3.64 9.39 -17.32
CA TYR A 613 3.06 10.68 -17.67
C TYR A 613 2.78 11.49 -16.41
N VAL A 614 2.64 12.81 -16.56
CA VAL A 614 2.29 13.71 -15.46
C VAL A 614 1.35 14.81 -15.97
N LEU A 615 0.37 15.19 -15.15
CA LEU A 615 -0.42 16.40 -15.36
C LEU A 615 0.39 17.62 -14.87
N ASP A 616 0.28 18.75 -15.55
CA ASP A 616 0.94 19.98 -15.12
C ASP A 616 0.26 20.50 -13.83
N PRO A 617 0.95 20.63 -12.68
CA PRO A 617 0.36 21.07 -11.42
C PRO A 617 -0.07 22.55 -11.44
N ASN A 618 0.22 23.27 -12.53
CA ASN A 618 -0.23 24.64 -12.77
C ASN A 618 -1.43 24.71 -13.73
N ASN A 619 -1.74 23.60 -14.43
CA ASN A 619 -2.88 23.45 -15.31
C ASN A 619 -3.11 21.95 -15.59
N THR A 620 -4.01 21.32 -14.85
CA THR A 620 -4.27 19.87 -14.95
C THR A 620 -4.94 19.43 -16.25
N ASP A 621 -5.33 20.37 -17.13
CA ASP A 621 -5.73 20.07 -18.51
C ASP A 621 -4.52 19.80 -19.43
N ARG A 622 -3.28 20.05 -18.98
CA ARG A 622 -2.06 19.78 -19.73
C ARG A 622 -1.37 18.52 -19.22
N MET A 623 -0.89 17.69 -20.15
CA MET A 623 -0.12 16.47 -19.84
C MET A 623 1.21 16.45 -20.58
N TYR A 624 2.22 15.90 -19.91
CA TYR A 624 3.47 15.47 -20.51
C TYR A 624 3.59 13.95 -20.44
N LEU A 625 3.89 13.32 -21.56
CA LEU A 625 3.91 11.87 -21.73
C LEU A 625 5.24 11.44 -22.35
N ALA A 626 5.89 10.42 -21.78
CA ALA A 626 7.02 9.78 -22.41
C ALA A 626 6.55 8.72 -23.42
N ALA A 627 7.02 8.84 -24.67
CA ALA A 627 6.84 7.81 -25.68
C ALA A 627 8.22 7.31 -26.12
N GLY A 628 8.72 6.28 -25.42
CA GLY A 628 10.06 5.75 -25.61
C GLY A 628 11.13 6.77 -25.29
N ASN A 629 11.75 7.33 -26.32
CA ASN A 629 12.91 8.19 -26.18
C ASN A 629 12.60 9.69 -26.37
N VAL A 630 11.34 10.09 -26.41
CA VAL A 630 10.92 11.48 -26.65
C VAL A 630 9.66 11.83 -25.86
N LEU A 631 9.50 13.11 -25.48
CA LEU A 631 8.32 13.62 -24.81
C LEU A 631 7.26 14.13 -25.81
N TRP A 632 6.01 13.92 -25.42
CA TRP A 632 4.83 14.53 -26.03
C TRP A 632 4.16 15.45 -25.01
N ARG A 633 3.57 16.56 -25.48
CA ARG A 633 2.78 17.48 -24.66
C ARG A 633 1.38 17.60 -25.22
N ASN A 634 0.35 17.32 -24.41
CA ASN A 634 -1.01 17.72 -24.75
C ASN A 634 -1.28 19.08 -24.11
N ASN A 635 -1.66 20.08 -24.91
CA ASN A 635 -1.83 21.46 -24.43
C ASN A 635 -3.17 21.72 -23.71
N ASP A 636 -4.19 20.91 -24.01
CA ASP A 636 -5.53 20.98 -23.45
C ASP A 636 -6.23 19.67 -23.76
N LEU A 637 -6.24 18.79 -22.76
CA LEU A 637 -6.84 17.48 -22.83
C LEU A 637 -8.34 17.61 -23.01
N THR A 638 -9.01 18.56 -22.34
CA THR A 638 -10.47 18.71 -22.34
C THR A 638 -11.06 18.93 -23.73
N ALA A 639 -10.28 19.49 -24.65
CA ALA A 639 -10.65 19.64 -26.06
C ALA A 639 -10.78 18.32 -26.83
N ILE A 640 -10.21 17.21 -26.33
CA ILE A 640 -10.41 15.88 -26.91
C ILE A 640 -11.87 15.48 -26.70
N PRO A 641 -12.67 15.25 -27.77
CA PRO A 641 -14.07 14.87 -27.63
C PRO A 641 -14.23 13.53 -26.91
N LEU A 642 -15.27 13.43 -26.09
CA LEU A 642 -15.61 12.18 -25.38
C LEU A 642 -16.17 11.12 -26.35
N GLY A 643 -16.06 9.84 -25.99
CA GLY A 643 -16.70 8.71 -26.69
C GLY A 643 -15.86 8.02 -27.77
N SER A 644 -14.55 8.29 -27.85
CA SER A 644 -13.64 7.62 -28.79
C SER A 644 -12.65 6.70 -28.07
N LEU A 645 -12.40 5.50 -28.61
CA LEU A 645 -11.35 4.57 -28.16
C LEU A 645 -10.15 4.54 -29.12
N GLN A 646 -10.06 5.50 -30.04
CA GLN A 646 -8.94 5.65 -30.97
C GLN A 646 -7.93 6.64 -30.41
N THR A 647 -6.65 6.45 -30.77
CA THR A 647 -5.60 7.47 -30.53
C THR A 647 -6.00 8.81 -31.17
N THR A 648 -5.45 9.91 -30.68
CA THR A 648 -5.84 11.26 -31.12
C THR A 648 -4.66 12.14 -31.47
N THR A 649 -4.84 13.07 -32.40
CA THR A 649 -3.88 14.15 -32.71
C THR A 649 -4.26 15.48 -32.05
N VAL A 650 -5.41 15.55 -31.38
CA VAL A 650 -5.95 16.82 -30.85
C VAL A 650 -5.03 17.35 -29.75
N ASN A 651 -4.52 18.57 -29.97
CA ASN A 651 -3.66 19.34 -29.05
C ASN A 651 -2.33 18.69 -28.63
N TRP A 652 -1.92 17.61 -29.29
CA TRP A 652 -0.64 16.95 -29.05
C TRP A 652 0.48 17.61 -29.86
N ASP A 653 1.52 18.06 -29.15
CA ASP A 653 2.80 18.49 -29.71
C ASP A 653 3.88 17.43 -29.41
N LEU A 654 4.63 17.01 -30.44
CA LEU A 654 5.87 16.29 -30.25
C LEU A 654 6.98 17.27 -29.84
N LEU A 655 7.53 17.10 -28.64
CA LEU A 655 8.69 17.89 -28.18
C LEU A 655 9.97 17.30 -28.75
N SER A 656 10.18 17.48 -30.06
CA SER A 656 11.22 16.77 -30.82
C SER A 656 12.63 16.97 -30.27
N ARG A 657 12.90 18.11 -29.62
CA ARG A 657 14.21 18.41 -29.01
C ARG A 657 14.46 17.68 -27.71
N SER A 658 13.43 17.14 -27.06
CA SER A 658 13.57 16.32 -25.85
C SER A 658 14.15 14.92 -26.13
N ALA A 659 14.28 14.55 -27.40
CA ALA A 659 14.71 13.22 -27.79
C ALA A 659 16.07 12.84 -27.19
N VAL A 660 16.16 11.62 -26.64
CA VAL A 660 17.38 10.99 -26.12
C VAL A 660 17.74 9.78 -26.99
N PRO A 661 18.54 9.94 -28.07
CA PRO A 661 18.82 8.85 -28.99
C PRO A 661 19.54 7.68 -28.30
N LEU A 662 19.06 6.45 -28.52
CA LEU A 662 19.59 5.20 -27.93
C LEU A 662 19.35 5.03 -26.42
N ASP A 663 18.44 5.82 -25.85
CA ASP A 663 18.01 5.75 -24.46
C ASP A 663 16.47 5.76 -24.39
N LEU A 664 15.90 5.63 -23.20
CA LEU A 664 14.47 5.67 -22.90
C LEU A 664 14.20 6.67 -21.79
N ILE A 665 13.12 7.46 -21.92
CA ILE A 665 12.68 8.38 -20.88
C ILE A 665 11.84 7.57 -19.88
N THR A 666 12.27 7.58 -18.62
CA THR A 666 11.75 6.72 -17.56
C THR A 666 11.08 7.47 -16.41
N ALA A 667 11.31 8.79 -16.30
CA ALA A 667 10.72 9.64 -15.27
C ALA A 667 10.43 11.05 -15.80
N ILE A 668 9.37 11.67 -15.29
CA ILE A 668 8.99 13.06 -15.58
C ILE A 668 8.61 13.74 -14.26
N GLY A 669 9.16 14.93 -14.01
CA GLY A 669 8.79 15.81 -12.91
C GLY A 669 8.53 17.22 -13.42
N ILE A 670 7.57 17.93 -12.84
CA ILE A 670 7.15 19.26 -13.29
C ILE A 670 6.99 20.19 -12.09
N SER A 671 7.52 21.40 -12.20
CA SER A 671 7.52 22.35 -11.09
C SER A 671 6.21 23.11 -10.92
N LYS A 672 5.88 23.41 -9.67
CA LYS A 672 4.82 24.37 -9.31
C LYS A 672 5.37 25.79 -9.13
N THR A 673 6.54 25.94 -8.51
CA THR A 673 7.14 27.26 -8.20
C THR A 673 8.64 27.29 -8.50
N PRO A 674 9.14 28.11 -9.45
CA PRO A 674 8.38 28.73 -10.54
C PRO A 674 7.67 27.68 -11.40
N ALA A 675 6.56 28.05 -12.03
CA ALA A 675 5.78 27.16 -12.89
C ALA A 675 6.50 26.78 -14.20
N ASN A 676 6.10 25.65 -14.79
CA ASN A 676 6.45 25.19 -16.14
C ASN A 676 7.94 24.85 -16.39
N ARG A 677 8.69 24.45 -15.36
CA ARG A 677 10.00 23.83 -15.52
C ARG A 677 9.84 22.32 -15.37
N LEU A 678 10.05 21.62 -16.49
CA LEU A 678 9.96 20.16 -16.54
C LEU A 678 11.36 19.56 -16.43
N SER A 679 11.50 18.50 -15.66
CA SER A 679 12.68 17.65 -15.63
C SER A 679 12.30 16.24 -16.09
N TYR A 680 13.16 15.58 -16.85
CA TYR A 680 12.95 14.20 -17.26
C TYR A 680 14.23 13.38 -17.12
N GLY A 681 14.07 12.14 -16.67
CA GLY A 681 15.14 11.19 -16.39
C GLY A 681 15.12 10.02 -17.37
N THR A 682 16.26 9.35 -17.52
CA THR A 682 16.41 8.27 -18.50
C THR A 682 16.87 6.95 -17.90
N TYR A 683 16.77 5.88 -18.69
CA TYR A 683 17.26 4.55 -18.36
C TYR A 683 18.79 4.51 -18.20
N LEU A 684 19.55 5.32 -18.95
CA LEU A 684 21.01 5.37 -18.82
C LEU A 684 21.52 6.30 -17.72
N GLY A 685 20.62 6.89 -16.93
CA GLY A 685 20.96 7.71 -15.77
C GLY A 685 21.22 9.18 -16.09
N GLU A 686 20.63 9.70 -17.17
CA GLU A 686 20.74 11.12 -17.53
C GLU A 686 19.50 11.90 -17.08
N VAL A 687 19.69 13.17 -16.71
CA VAL A 687 18.59 14.08 -16.37
C VAL A 687 18.68 15.34 -17.20
N TYR A 688 17.54 15.74 -17.75
CA TYR A 688 17.39 16.90 -18.60
C TYR A 688 16.30 17.81 -18.04
N ARG A 689 16.44 19.11 -18.29
CA ARG A 689 15.49 20.14 -17.90
C ARG A 689 14.99 20.92 -19.11
N LEU A 690 13.68 21.13 -19.20
CA LEU A 690 13.02 22.04 -20.13
C LEU A 690 12.47 23.23 -19.36
N ASP A 691 13.04 24.41 -19.61
CA ASP A 691 12.49 25.67 -19.14
C ASP A 691 11.42 26.16 -20.13
N ASN A 692 10.26 26.58 -19.62
CA ASN A 692 9.06 26.92 -20.41
C ASN A 692 8.44 25.73 -21.17
N ALA A 693 8.32 24.59 -20.50
CA ALA A 693 7.79 23.35 -21.09
C ALA A 693 6.37 23.48 -21.67
N GLN A 694 5.58 24.46 -21.21
CA GLN A 694 4.20 24.68 -21.60
C GLN A 694 4.00 25.24 -23.01
N THR A 695 5.07 25.69 -23.67
CA THR A 695 4.95 26.35 -24.98
C THR A 695 6.10 26.01 -25.91
N GLY A 696 5.80 25.89 -27.21
CA GLY A 696 6.79 25.59 -28.25
C GLY A 696 7.50 24.24 -28.05
N ASP A 697 8.73 24.15 -28.54
CA ASP A 697 9.64 22.99 -28.42
C ASP A 697 10.95 23.48 -27.78
N PRO A 698 11.02 23.64 -26.44
CA PRO A 698 12.18 24.22 -25.77
C PRO A 698 13.42 23.32 -25.88
N PHE A 699 14.60 23.91 -25.77
CA PHE A 699 15.85 23.15 -25.78
C PHE A 699 16.10 22.51 -24.40
N PRO A 700 16.42 21.21 -24.33
CA PRO A 700 16.81 20.60 -23.08
C PRO A 700 18.16 21.09 -22.60
N VAL A 701 18.25 21.36 -21.30
CA VAL A 701 19.48 21.58 -20.56
C VAL A 701 19.84 20.25 -19.90
N ASN A 702 20.97 19.64 -20.27
CA ASN A 702 21.47 18.47 -19.56
C ASN A 702 21.96 18.92 -18.18
N ILE A 703 21.32 18.40 -17.15
CA ILE A 703 21.62 18.66 -15.73
C ILE A 703 22.04 17.37 -15.02
N THR A 704 22.56 16.39 -15.77
CA THR A 704 23.05 15.13 -15.23
C THR A 704 24.19 15.38 -14.24
N GLY A 705 24.04 14.87 -13.01
CA GLY A 705 25.07 14.97 -11.99
C GLY A 705 26.35 14.24 -12.41
N VAL A 706 27.50 14.83 -12.12
CA VAL A 706 28.82 14.20 -12.42
C VAL A 706 29.08 12.92 -11.61
N ASN A 707 28.34 12.76 -10.50
CA ASN A 707 28.37 11.63 -9.58
C ASN A 707 27.24 10.62 -9.83
N PHE A 708 26.39 10.83 -10.84
CA PHE A 708 25.31 9.90 -11.13
C PHE A 708 25.86 8.54 -11.58
N PRO A 709 25.26 7.43 -11.13
CA PRO A 709 25.64 6.12 -11.59
C PRO A 709 25.30 5.98 -13.08
N PRO A 710 26.26 5.58 -13.93
CA PRO A 710 25.99 5.37 -15.35
C PRO A 710 25.17 4.09 -15.55
N PHE A 711 24.34 4.06 -16.60
CA PHE A 711 23.52 2.88 -16.96
C PHE A 711 22.51 2.47 -15.87
N ALA A 712 22.08 3.42 -15.05
CA ALA A 712 21.12 3.20 -13.97
C ALA A 712 19.79 3.91 -14.25
N TYR A 713 18.70 3.19 -14.04
CA TYR A 713 17.32 3.58 -14.26
C TYR A 713 16.87 4.65 -13.27
N ILE A 714 16.42 5.79 -13.79
CA ILE A 714 15.79 6.84 -12.99
C ILE A 714 14.28 6.59 -12.95
N SER A 715 13.73 6.28 -11.78
CA SER A 715 12.30 5.98 -11.62
C SER A 715 11.45 7.18 -11.21
N CYS A 716 12.06 8.20 -10.60
CA CYS A 716 11.36 9.38 -10.11
C CYS A 716 12.28 10.62 -10.12
N ILE A 717 11.69 11.78 -10.43
CA ILE A 717 12.30 13.10 -10.20
C ILE A 717 11.28 13.93 -9.41
N ALA A 718 11.45 13.96 -8.09
CA ALA A 718 10.60 14.73 -7.19
C ALA A 718 11.08 16.19 -7.19
N VAL A 719 10.20 17.13 -7.56
CA VAL A 719 10.49 18.57 -7.56
C VAL A 719 9.81 19.20 -6.35
N ASP A 720 10.53 20.01 -5.57
CA ASP A 720 9.94 20.70 -4.42
C ASP A 720 8.83 21.65 -4.93
N PRO A 721 7.61 21.55 -4.39
CA PRO A 721 6.47 22.35 -4.88
C PRO A 721 6.63 23.86 -4.59
N THR A 722 7.54 24.24 -3.69
CA THR A 722 7.82 25.63 -3.32
C THR A 722 9.06 26.21 -4.02
N ASP A 723 9.93 25.37 -4.58
CA ASP A 723 11.20 25.81 -5.17
C ASP A 723 11.75 24.80 -6.20
N ALA A 724 11.61 25.11 -7.49
CA ALA A 724 12.04 24.25 -8.59
C ALA A 724 13.56 24.15 -8.76
N ASP A 725 14.36 24.88 -7.97
CA ASP A 725 15.79 24.64 -7.87
C ASP A 725 16.10 23.45 -6.95
N LYS A 726 15.12 23.01 -6.13
CA LYS A 726 15.22 21.83 -5.27
C LYS A 726 14.52 20.63 -5.89
N ALA A 727 15.28 19.56 -6.08
CA ALA A 727 14.74 18.30 -6.59
C ALA A 727 15.52 17.10 -6.06
N ILE A 728 14.92 15.91 -6.15
CA ILE A 728 15.55 14.62 -5.86
C ILE A 728 15.38 13.70 -7.06
N ALA A 729 16.48 13.15 -7.57
CA ALA A 729 16.49 12.08 -8.56
C ALA A 729 16.66 10.72 -7.86
N VAL A 730 15.83 9.75 -8.26
CA VAL A 730 15.80 8.41 -7.68
C VAL A 730 16.32 7.39 -8.69
N PHE A 731 17.40 6.72 -8.33
CA PHE A 731 17.94 5.55 -9.00
C PHE A 731 17.50 4.31 -8.25
N THR A 732 17.01 3.32 -9.01
CA THR A 732 16.30 2.19 -8.41
C THR A 732 17.02 0.86 -8.56
N ASN A 733 18.08 0.82 -9.37
CA ASN A 733 18.97 -0.33 -9.48
C ASN A 733 19.68 -0.61 -8.15
N TYR A 734 19.98 -1.88 -7.88
CA TYR A 734 20.89 -2.24 -6.80
C TYR A 734 22.35 -1.98 -7.20
N GLY A 735 23.26 -1.93 -6.23
CA GLY A 735 24.70 -1.80 -6.49
C GLY A 735 25.15 -0.38 -6.89
N VAL A 736 24.25 0.60 -6.80
CA VAL A 736 24.49 2.01 -7.12
C VAL A 736 23.90 2.92 -6.05
N LEU A 737 24.40 4.15 -5.96
CA LEU A 737 23.82 5.16 -5.06
C LEU A 737 22.39 5.51 -5.51
N SER A 738 21.45 5.54 -4.56
CA SER A 738 20.02 5.54 -4.85
C SER A 738 19.39 6.92 -4.98
N LEU A 739 19.79 7.89 -4.15
CA LEU A 739 19.11 9.21 -4.07
C LEU A 739 20.11 10.36 -4.22
N PHE A 740 19.80 11.29 -5.11
CA PHE A 740 20.58 12.51 -5.31
C PHE A 740 19.69 13.75 -5.23
N SER A 741 20.08 14.73 -4.42
CA SER A 741 19.37 16.00 -4.28
C SER A 741 20.15 17.16 -4.89
N THR A 742 19.43 18.08 -5.50
CA THR A 742 19.94 19.39 -5.94
C THR A 742 19.20 20.50 -5.20
N THR A 743 19.85 21.65 -5.04
CA THR A 743 19.27 22.90 -4.51
C THR A 743 19.57 24.10 -5.42
N ASP A 744 20.10 23.86 -6.62
CA ASP A 744 20.56 24.87 -7.58
C ASP A 744 20.07 24.57 -9.02
N GLY A 745 18.92 23.91 -9.13
CA GLY A 745 18.26 23.60 -10.40
C GLY A 745 18.98 22.56 -11.24
N GLY A 746 19.78 21.69 -10.61
CA GLY A 746 20.54 20.62 -11.23
C GLY A 746 21.95 21.01 -11.68
N SER A 747 22.46 22.16 -11.23
CA SER A 747 23.86 22.55 -11.51
C SER A 747 24.84 21.68 -10.72
N SER A 748 24.46 21.25 -9.52
CA SER A 748 25.16 20.27 -8.70
C SER A 748 24.17 19.33 -8.00
N TRP A 749 24.65 18.13 -7.69
CA TRP A 749 23.88 17.06 -7.05
C TRP A 749 24.68 16.42 -5.92
N ILE A 750 24.01 16.15 -4.80
CA ILE A 750 24.58 15.55 -3.60
C ILE A 750 23.82 14.26 -3.29
N GLU A 751 24.53 13.18 -3.01
CA GLU A 751 23.94 11.91 -2.57
C GLU A 751 23.29 12.05 -1.18
N VAL A 752 22.04 11.60 -1.04
CA VAL A 752 21.22 11.78 0.19
C VAL A 752 20.54 10.51 0.68
N ALA A 753 20.83 9.34 0.09
CA ALA A 753 20.31 8.06 0.55
C ALA A 753 20.79 7.69 1.96
N GLY A 754 21.98 8.15 2.36
CA GLY A 754 22.44 8.07 3.74
C GLY A 754 22.43 6.64 4.29
N ASN A 755 21.73 6.42 5.40
CA ASN A 755 21.61 5.09 6.04
C ASN A 755 20.77 4.07 5.24
N LEU A 756 20.16 4.43 4.12
CA LEU A 756 19.57 3.44 3.20
C LEU A 756 20.63 2.70 2.38
N GLU A 757 21.86 3.23 2.32
CA GLU A 757 23.00 2.55 1.68
C GLU A 757 23.77 1.72 2.71
N GLU A 758 24.06 0.45 2.42
CA GLU A 758 24.94 -0.35 3.28
C GLU A 758 26.39 0.13 3.17
N TYR A 759 26.86 0.37 1.94
CA TYR A 759 28.21 0.88 1.68
C TYR A 759 28.19 2.25 1.00
N PRO A 760 29.23 3.10 1.22
CA PRO A 760 29.25 4.47 0.70
C PRO A 760 29.31 4.62 -0.83
N ASP A 761 29.47 3.53 -1.57
CA ASP A 761 29.46 3.49 -3.04
C ASP A 761 28.12 3.01 -3.61
N GLY A 762 27.13 2.73 -2.76
CA GLY A 762 25.82 2.19 -3.14
C GLY A 762 25.80 0.67 -3.35
N THR A 763 26.92 -0.01 -3.11
CA THR A 763 26.94 -1.47 -3.07
C THR A 763 26.40 -1.99 -1.75
N GLY A 764 26.06 -3.29 -1.72
CA GLY A 764 25.54 -3.97 -0.55
C GLY A 764 24.05 -4.27 -0.67
N ASN A 765 23.37 -4.31 0.47
CA ASN A 765 22.03 -4.85 0.64
C ASN A 765 21.00 -3.77 1.01
N GLY A 766 21.29 -2.51 0.71
CA GLY A 766 20.32 -1.43 0.82
C GLY A 766 19.05 -1.73 0.02
N PRO A 767 17.87 -1.24 0.46
CA PRO A 767 16.65 -1.44 -0.30
C PRO A 767 16.69 -0.65 -1.61
N SER A 768 16.01 -1.15 -2.63
CA SER A 768 15.81 -0.40 -3.87
C SER A 768 14.85 0.77 -3.61
N CYS A 769 15.35 2.00 -3.70
CA CYS A 769 14.51 3.20 -3.66
C CYS A 769 13.72 3.33 -4.97
N ARG A 770 12.41 3.65 -4.89
CA ARG A 770 11.51 3.64 -6.05
C ARG A 770 10.91 5.00 -6.35
N TRP A 771 10.41 5.67 -5.32
CA TRP A 771 9.65 6.91 -5.46
C TRP A 771 9.91 7.86 -4.32
N VAL A 772 9.92 9.17 -4.57
CA VAL A 772 10.12 10.20 -3.55
C VAL A 772 9.03 11.25 -3.69
N GLU A 773 8.53 11.72 -2.55
CA GLU A 773 7.66 12.90 -2.46
C GLU A 773 8.24 13.90 -1.46
N ILE A 774 8.14 15.18 -1.79
CA ILE A 774 8.63 16.30 -0.98
C ILE A 774 7.43 17.06 -0.45
N VAL A 775 7.22 17.03 0.87
CA VAL A 775 6.03 17.59 1.52
C VAL A 775 6.45 18.73 2.46
N PRO A 776 6.40 19.99 2.00
CA PRO A 776 6.54 21.15 2.88
C PRO A 776 5.36 21.24 3.85
N VAL A 777 5.65 21.32 5.15
CA VAL A 777 4.66 21.45 6.23
C VAL A 777 5.14 22.48 7.25
N GLY A 778 4.40 23.58 7.36
CA GLY A 778 4.80 24.72 8.20
C GLY A 778 6.14 25.30 7.74
N SER A 779 7.11 25.40 8.66
CA SER A 779 8.49 25.82 8.37
C SER A 779 9.45 24.65 8.06
N SER A 780 8.94 23.42 8.02
CA SER A 780 9.71 22.19 7.85
C SER A 780 9.36 21.52 6.53
N THR A 781 10.17 20.55 6.11
CA THR A 781 9.91 19.71 4.95
C THR A 781 10.07 18.26 5.37
N VAL A 782 9.12 17.41 4.97
CA VAL A 782 9.25 15.94 5.07
C VAL A 782 9.54 15.39 3.70
N TYR A 783 10.56 14.55 3.64
CA TYR A 783 10.89 13.77 2.46
C TYR A 783 10.43 12.35 2.74
N PHE A 784 9.60 11.78 1.87
CA PHE A 784 9.25 10.37 1.90
C PHE A 784 9.97 9.63 0.79
N VAL A 785 10.35 8.39 1.04
CA VAL A 785 10.84 7.46 0.02
C VAL A 785 10.14 6.12 0.14
N GLY A 786 9.51 5.71 -0.95
CA GLY A 786 8.98 4.36 -1.16
C GLY A 786 10.11 3.47 -1.63
N THR A 787 10.25 2.30 -1.00
CA THR A 787 11.34 1.36 -1.28
C THR A 787 10.80 -0.05 -1.46
N SER A 788 11.68 -0.98 -1.83
CA SER A 788 11.37 -2.41 -1.79
C SER A 788 10.99 -2.90 -0.38
N THR A 789 11.46 -2.28 0.70
CA THR A 789 11.24 -2.75 2.09
C THR A 789 10.23 -1.94 2.90
N GLY A 790 9.55 -0.96 2.28
CA GLY A 790 8.52 -0.16 2.93
C GLY A 790 8.69 1.34 2.70
N LEU A 791 7.99 2.13 3.51
CA LEU A 791 8.03 3.59 3.47
C LEU A 791 9.06 4.10 4.47
N TYR A 792 9.88 5.06 4.06
CA TYR A 792 10.79 5.76 4.94
C TYR A 792 10.58 7.27 4.84
N SER A 793 10.90 7.99 5.91
CA SER A 793 10.82 9.45 5.96
C SER A 793 12.08 10.07 6.55
N THR A 794 12.34 11.34 6.22
CA THR A 794 13.29 12.18 6.93
C THR A 794 12.86 13.65 6.86
N THR A 795 13.31 14.47 7.81
CA THR A 795 13.04 15.91 7.84
C THR A 795 14.25 16.75 7.44
N SER A 796 15.37 16.12 7.12
CA SER A 796 16.62 16.81 6.77
C SER A 796 17.50 15.96 5.88
N LEU A 797 17.97 16.54 4.78
CA LEU A 797 18.95 15.91 3.89
C LEU A 797 20.35 16.41 4.26
N ASN A 798 21.19 15.51 4.80
CA ASN A 798 22.53 15.81 5.31
C ASN A 798 23.60 15.01 4.53
N GLY A 799 23.48 14.96 3.20
CA GLY A 799 24.35 14.17 2.34
C GLY A 799 24.34 12.68 2.72
N ARG A 800 25.52 12.05 2.74
CA ARG A 800 25.71 10.65 3.20
C ARG A 800 25.38 10.42 4.68
N SER A 801 25.19 11.47 5.47
CA SER A 801 24.78 11.37 6.88
C SER A 801 23.28 11.54 7.08
N THR A 802 22.49 11.55 5.99
CA THR A 802 21.03 11.53 6.07
C THR A 802 20.55 10.29 6.81
N VAL A 803 19.62 10.47 7.73
CA VAL A 803 18.99 9.38 8.47
C VAL A 803 17.52 9.32 8.07
N TRP A 804 17.17 8.24 7.40
CA TRP A 804 15.84 7.83 7.05
C TRP A 804 15.29 6.90 8.13
N VAL A 805 14.05 7.14 8.55
CA VAL A 805 13.32 6.30 9.50
C VAL A 805 12.21 5.57 8.80
N ARG A 806 11.98 4.31 9.16
CA ARG A 806 10.87 3.54 8.62
C ARG A 806 9.55 3.99 9.23
N GLU A 807 8.56 4.23 8.37
CA GLU A 807 7.19 4.61 8.72
C GLU A 807 6.28 3.38 8.81
N GLY A 808 5.36 3.38 9.78
CA GLY A 808 4.33 2.35 9.91
C GLY A 808 4.87 0.92 10.00
N ALA A 809 5.92 0.70 10.81
CA ALA A 809 6.58 -0.61 10.89
C ALA A 809 5.62 -1.76 11.24
N GLU A 810 4.64 -1.49 12.11
CA GLU A 810 3.61 -2.44 12.54
C GLU A 810 2.32 -2.41 11.70
N THR A 811 2.14 -1.40 10.83
CA THR A 811 0.90 -1.21 10.04
C THR A 811 1.12 -1.47 8.56
N ILE A 812 2.03 -0.73 7.93
CA ILE A 812 2.43 -0.87 6.52
C ILE A 812 3.31 -2.11 6.37
N GLY A 813 4.30 -2.27 7.25
CA GLY A 813 5.17 -3.43 7.26
C GLY A 813 6.27 -3.44 6.18
N ASN A 814 6.85 -4.61 5.93
CA ASN A 814 7.86 -4.80 4.89
C ASN A 814 7.21 -5.17 3.55
N VAL A 815 6.77 -4.17 2.81
CA VAL A 815 6.12 -4.34 1.51
C VAL A 815 6.73 -3.40 0.49
N VAL A 816 6.76 -3.81 -0.77
CA VAL A 816 7.24 -2.94 -1.85
C VAL A 816 6.25 -1.79 -2.03
N ILE A 817 6.79 -0.57 -2.11
CA ILE A 817 6.05 0.64 -2.46
C ILE A 817 6.66 1.18 -3.75
N ASP A 818 5.95 0.98 -4.87
CA ASP A 818 6.41 1.37 -6.20
C ASP A 818 6.28 2.86 -6.46
N ALA A 819 5.09 3.42 -6.22
CA ALA A 819 4.80 4.84 -6.27
C ALA A 819 3.66 5.20 -5.31
N PHE A 820 3.64 6.45 -4.89
CA PHE A 820 2.66 6.99 -3.95
C PHE A 820 2.46 8.48 -4.23
N ASP A 821 1.42 9.07 -3.66
CA ASP A 821 1.04 10.45 -3.96
C ASP A 821 0.75 11.24 -2.68
N THR A 822 0.92 12.56 -2.75
CA THR A 822 0.73 13.47 -1.61
C THR A 822 -0.07 14.71 -1.99
N ARG A 823 -0.85 15.22 -1.06
CA ARG A 823 -1.48 16.54 -1.16
C ARG A 823 -0.88 17.47 -0.13
N VAL A 824 -0.08 18.41 -0.61
CA VAL A 824 0.67 19.37 0.24
C VAL A 824 -0.27 20.29 1.04
N SER A 825 -1.46 20.60 0.52
CA SER A 825 -2.37 21.58 1.16
C SER A 825 -2.91 21.16 2.53
N ASP A 826 -3.02 19.85 2.79
CA ASP A 826 -3.37 19.29 4.11
C ASP A 826 -2.35 18.27 4.64
N GLY A 827 -1.26 18.01 3.91
CA GLY A 827 -0.25 17.04 4.30
C GLY A 827 -0.71 15.58 4.15
N LEU A 828 -1.76 15.30 3.37
CA LEU A 828 -2.18 13.92 3.08
C LEU A 828 -1.07 13.16 2.33
N VAL A 829 -0.82 11.93 2.75
CA VAL A 829 0.05 10.97 2.07
C VAL A 829 -0.75 9.70 1.83
N VAL A 830 -0.80 9.21 0.59
CA VAL A 830 -1.50 7.97 0.21
C VAL A 830 -0.51 7.03 -0.47
N ILE A 831 -0.33 5.85 0.10
CA ILE A 831 0.60 4.83 -0.41
C ILE A 831 -0.14 3.61 -0.97
N GLY A 832 0.21 3.24 -2.20
CA GLY A 832 -0.14 1.94 -2.78
C GLY A 832 0.96 0.93 -2.49
N THR A 833 0.59 -0.26 -2.01
CA THR A 833 1.56 -1.31 -1.72
C THR A 833 1.42 -2.48 -2.68
N HIS A 834 2.53 -3.15 -2.97
CA HIS A 834 2.56 -4.32 -3.83
C HIS A 834 2.25 -5.60 -3.00
N GLY A 835 0.97 -5.83 -2.68
CA GLY A 835 0.50 -7.02 -1.96
C GLY A 835 -0.06 -6.79 -0.56
N ASN A 836 -0.35 -5.55 -0.16
CA ASN A 836 -0.93 -5.24 1.16
C ASN A 836 -1.97 -4.10 1.15
N GLY A 837 -2.53 -3.77 -0.03
CA GLY A 837 -3.53 -2.72 -0.20
C GLY A 837 -2.99 -1.29 -0.13
N VAL A 838 -3.85 -0.34 0.23
CA VAL A 838 -3.57 1.11 0.30
C VAL A 838 -3.67 1.59 1.73
N TYR A 839 -2.78 2.52 2.09
CA TYR A 839 -2.79 3.23 3.37
C TYR A 839 -2.76 4.74 3.14
N SER A 840 -3.32 5.50 4.08
CA SER A 840 -3.20 6.95 4.11
C SER A 840 -2.83 7.46 5.50
N GLY A 841 -2.10 8.57 5.55
CA GLY A 841 -1.75 9.30 6.76
C GLY A 841 -1.68 10.79 6.48
N THR A 842 -1.52 11.60 7.53
CA THR A 842 -1.43 13.06 7.41
C THR A 842 -0.21 13.57 8.16
N VAL A 843 0.61 14.37 7.48
CA VAL A 843 1.75 15.08 8.06
C VAL A 843 1.27 16.41 8.64
N SER A 844 1.59 16.66 9.90
CA SER A 844 1.28 17.94 10.55
C SER A 844 2.43 18.41 11.44
N SER A 845 2.61 19.73 11.52
CA SER A 845 3.52 20.38 12.47
C SER A 845 2.74 20.85 13.71
N ASP A 846 3.41 20.89 14.87
CA ASP A 846 2.87 21.28 16.20
C ASP A 846 2.17 22.66 16.31
N SER A 847 2.00 23.40 15.21
CA SER A 847 1.53 24.78 15.22
C SER A 847 0.01 24.95 15.24
N ALA A 848 -0.78 23.87 15.24
CA ALA A 848 -2.24 23.95 15.33
C ALA A 848 -2.85 22.61 15.76
N SER A 849 -2.74 22.25 17.04
CA SER A 849 -3.52 21.14 17.59
C SER A 849 -4.33 21.61 18.78
N GLY A 850 -5.62 21.88 18.55
CA GLY A 850 -6.61 21.85 19.62
C GLY A 850 -6.55 20.46 20.28
N ILE A 851 -6.35 20.42 21.59
CA ILE A 851 -6.34 19.20 22.39
C ILE A 851 -7.80 18.78 22.57
N VAL A 852 -8.18 17.64 22.00
CA VAL A 852 -9.49 17.05 22.31
C VAL A 852 -9.39 16.35 23.66
N LEU A 853 -10.12 16.84 24.65
CA LEU A 853 -10.19 16.20 25.97
C LEU A 853 -11.20 15.07 25.89
N LEU A 854 -10.69 13.87 25.61
CA LEU A 854 -11.45 12.63 25.48
C LEU A 854 -11.41 11.81 26.78
N TYR A 855 -12.49 11.07 27.02
CA TYR A 855 -12.49 9.96 27.99
C TYR A 855 -13.04 8.63 27.41
N ASP A 856 -13.48 8.60 26.14
CA ASP A 856 -13.73 7.36 25.37
C ASP A 856 -13.81 7.66 23.85
N SER A 857 -13.43 6.69 23.01
CA SER A 857 -13.52 6.67 21.53
C SER A 857 -14.51 5.61 20.98
N GLY A 858 -15.29 4.95 21.84
CA GLY A 858 -16.30 3.95 21.46
C GLY A 858 -17.64 4.51 20.93
N SER A 859 -18.63 3.61 20.80
CA SER A 859 -20.04 3.89 20.51
C SER A 859 -20.89 3.70 21.78
N PRO A 860 -21.97 4.50 22.01
CA PRO A 860 -22.81 4.34 23.19
C PRO A 860 -23.47 2.95 23.23
N THR A 861 -23.53 2.32 24.42
CA THR A 861 -24.04 0.95 24.60
C THR A 861 -25.51 0.90 25.06
N GLY A 862 -26.14 2.05 25.25
CA GLY A 862 -27.56 2.19 25.58
C GLY A 862 -28.04 3.64 25.47
N GLY A 863 -29.35 3.85 25.67
CA GLY A 863 -29.98 5.17 25.67
C GLY A 863 -31.29 5.20 26.44
N ILE A 864 -31.25 5.35 27.76
CA ILE A 864 -32.29 6.00 28.56
C ILE A 864 -31.65 6.80 29.70
N TYR A 865 -31.63 8.13 29.56
CA TYR A 865 -31.69 9.03 30.71
C TYR A 865 -32.94 9.89 30.50
N GLY A 866 -34.06 9.44 31.05
CA GLY A 866 -35.32 10.20 31.10
C GLY A 866 -35.25 11.16 32.27
N ALA A 867 -34.87 12.41 31.99
CA ALA A 867 -35.04 13.50 32.94
C ALA A 867 -36.53 13.63 33.28
N LEU A 868 -36.90 13.61 34.56
CA LEU A 868 -38.25 14.06 34.99
C LEU A 868 -38.60 15.39 34.28
N PRO A 869 -39.89 15.67 33.98
CA PRO A 869 -40.34 16.68 33.01
C PRO A 869 -40.18 18.14 33.49
N ASN A 870 -39.00 18.49 33.99
CA ASN A 870 -38.65 19.78 34.54
C ASN A 870 -37.70 20.50 33.58
N SER A 871 -38.21 21.55 32.93
CA SER A 871 -37.39 22.50 32.18
C SER A 871 -36.26 23.03 33.07
N GLY A 872 -35.01 22.94 32.61
CA GLY A 872 -33.84 23.46 33.33
C GLY A 872 -32.93 22.44 34.01
N LEU A 873 -33.16 21.13 33.84
CA LEU A 873 -32.20 20.09 34.24
C LEU A 873 -30.89 20.25 33.46
N VAL A 874 -29.75 19.95 34.10
CA VAL A 874 -28.43 19.95 33.45
C VAL A 874 -27.72 18.62 33.67
N LEU A 875 -27.24 18.02 32.59
CA LEU A 875 -26.32 16.88 32.61
C LEU A 875 -24.93 17.34 32.25
N ALA A 876 -23.92 17.01 33.04
CA ALA A 876 -22.56 17.48 32.83
C ALA A 876 -21.50 16.42 33.11
N ASN A 877 -20.39 16.48 32.35
CA ASN A 877 -19.19 15.69 32.56
C ASN A 877 -18.07 16.55 33.15
N ARG A 878 -17.38 16.02 34.18
CA ARG A 878 -16.15 16.59 34.72
C ARG A 878 -14.97 16.33 33.77
N LEU A 879 -14.37 17.39 33.25
CA LEU A 879 -13.18 17.39 32.42
C LEU A 879 -12.00 18.03 33.17
N THR A 880 -10.79 17.53 32.94
CA THR A 880 -9.57 18.10 33.50
C THR A 880 -8.79 18.79 32.38
N ALA A 881 -8.58 20.10 32.50
CA ALA A 881 -7.78 20.84 31.54
C ALA A 881 -6.29 20.42 31.61
N PRO A 882 -5.59 20.33 30.47
CA PRO A 882 -4.21 19.86 30.40
C PRO A 882 -3.19 20.89 30.93
N SER A 883 -3.61 22.15 31.12
CA SER A 883 -2.77 23.21 31.68
C SER A 883 -3.60 24.33 32.31
N THR A 884 -2.94 25.32 32.90
CA THR A 884 -3.59 26.42 33.65
C THR A 884 -4.26 27.48 32.77
N ASN A 885 -3.98 27.49 31.46
CA ASN A 885 -4.50 28.44 30.48
C ASN A 885 -4.95 27.69 29.23
N VAL A 886 -6.24 27.37 29.15
CA VAL A 886 -6.82 26.77 27.94
C VAL A 886 -8.06 27.54 27.52
N GLU A 887 -8.20 27.71 26.22
CA GLU A 887 -9.41 28.20 25.58
C GLU A 887 -10.26 27.01 25.16
N ILE A 888 -11.56 27.07 25.38
CA ILE A 888 -12.49 26.04 24.94
C ILE A 888 -13.00 26.43 23.56
N ASP A 889 -12.65 25.65 22.53
CA ASP A 889 -12.96 25.97 21.14
C ASP A 889 -14.26 25.30 20.68
N LYS A 890 -14.52 24.09 21.15
CA LYS A 890 -15.65 23.28 20.68
C LYS A 890 -16.20 22.38 21.78
N LEU A 891 -17.51 22.24 21.84
CA LEU A 891 -18.21 21.26 22.70
C LEU A 891 -18.88 20.22 21.81
N SER A 892 -18.85 18.95 22.21
CA SER A 892 -19.48 17.87 21.42
C SER A 892 -20.30 16.95 22.31
N TYR A 893 -21.46 16.48 21.83
CA TYR A 893 -22.25 15.47 22.52
C TYR A 893 -22.94 14.49 21.57
N TYR A 894 -23.18 13.25 22.03
CA TYR A 894 -23.84 12.23 21.20
C TYR A 894 -25.36 12.21 21.43
N TYR A 895 -26.13 12.56 20.41
CA TYR A 895 -27.59 12.62 20.42
C TYR A 895 -28.23 11.35 19.83
N LEU A 896 -29.24 10.78 20.50
CA LEU A 896 -29.92 9.54 20.11
C LEU A 896 -31.41 9.72 19.76
N GLY A 897 -31.96 10.94 19.80
CA GLY A 897 -33.36 11.26 19.44
C GLY A 897 -34.25 11.73 20.60
N ASP A 898 -35.53 12.01 20.34
CA ASP A 898 -36.58 12.33 21.32
C ASP A 898 -37.67 11.22 21.34
N HIS A 899 -38.30 10.98 22.50
CA HIS A 899 -39.48 10.14 22.62
C HIS A 899 -40.72 10.89 22.10
N SER A 900 -40.98 10.76 20.80
CA SER A 900 -42.28 11.06 20.16
C SER A 900 -42.88 12.45 20.49
N SER A 901 -42.58 13.42 19.61
CA SER A 901 -43.37 14.63 19.24
C SER A 901 -42.83 16.05 19.53
N GLY A 902 -41.53 16.27 19.81
CA GLY A 902 -40.94 17.60 19.68
C GLY A 902 -39.41 17.64 19.65
N ASN A 903 -38.80 18.48 18.80
CA ASN A 903 -37.34 18.63 18.80
C ASN A 903 -36.88 19.29 20.12
N GLY A 904 -36.47 18.50 21.11
CA GLY A 904 -35.88 18.99 22.35
C GLY A 904 -34.65 19.86 22.07
N SER A 905 -34.62 21.08 22.61
CA SER A 905 -33.46 21.98 22.46
C SER A 905 -32.59 21.95 23.72
N PHE A 906 -31.28 22.02 23.52
CA PHE A 906 -30.29 22.04 24.57
C PHE A 906 -29.52 23.35 24.56
N THR A 907 -29.26 23.90 25.72
CA THR A 907 -28.31 25.00 25.87
C THR A 907 -27.00 24.44 26.41
N PRO A 908 -25.88 24.55 25.67
CA PRO A 908 -24.58 24.17 26.19
C PRO A 908 -24.23 25.09 27.37
N VAL A 909 -23.75 24.48 28.44
CA VAL A 909 -23.38 25.17 29.67
C VAL A 909 -22.04 24.66 30.14
N ILE A 910 -21.19 25.57 30.60
CA ILE A 910 -19.90 25.22 31.21
C ILE A 910 -19.94 25.69 32.65
N TYR A 911 -19.49 24.87 33.59
CA TYR A 911 -19.33 25.21 35.00
C TYR A 911 -17.87 25.05 35.42
N LEU A 912 -17.41 25.90 36.33
CA LEU A 912 -16.17 25.65 37.06
C LEU A 912 -16.43 24.69 38.22
N SER A 913 -15.37 24.10 38.76
CA SER A 913 -15.47 23.39 40.04
C SER A 913 -15.93 24.34 41.16
N SER A 914 -16.78 23.83 42.04
CA SER A 914 -17.28 24.55 43.21
C SER A 914 -16.14 24.93 44.16
N ILE A 915 -16.17 26.17 44.63
CA ILE A 915 -15.25 26.67 45.66
C ILE A 915 -15.57 26.11 47.05
N ALA A 916 -16.78 25.61 47.27
CA ALA A 916 -17.21 25.05 48.55
C ALA A 916 -16.90 23.56 48.68
N GLN A 917 -16.83 22.84 47.56
CA GLN A 917 -16.53 21.41 47.51
C GLN A 917 -15.81 21.05 46.20
N ALA A 918 -14.53 20.68 46.29
CA ALA A 918 -13.74 20.29 45.12
C ALA A 918 -14.31 19.04 44.42
N GLY A 919 -14.28 19.02 43.09
CA GLY A 919 -14.78 17.90 42.29
C GLY A 919 -16.30 17.87 42.07
N VAL A 920 -17.02 18.90 42.54
CA VAL A 920 -18.46 19.14 42.33
C VAL A 920 -18.64 20.37 41.45
N PRO A 921 -19.60 20.41 40.50
CA PRO A 921 -19.84 21.62 39.70
C PRO A 921 -20.36 22.79 40.56
N ALA A 922 -20.01 24.02 40.18
CA ALA A 922 -20.56 25.23 40.80
C ALA A 922 -22.08 25.34 40.56
N LEU A 923 -22.78 26.10 41.43
CA LEU A 923 -24.23 26.33 41.28
C LEU A 923 -24.56 27.31 40.14
N SER A 924 -23.61 28.15 39.73
CA SER A 924 -23.77 29.08 38.61
C SER A 924 -22.84 28.72 37.46
N PRO A 925 -23.32 28.69 36.21
CA PRO A 925 -22.48 28.40 35.05
C PRO A 925 -21.50 29.52 34.77
N PHE A 926 -20.32 29.13 34.30
CA PHE A 926 -19.28 29.99 33.74
C PHE A 926 -19.64 30.48 32.34
N TYR A 927 -20.33 29.66 31.54
CA TYR A 927 -20.83 30.02 30.22
C TYR A 927 -22.21 29.38 29.97
N ILE A 928 -23.07 30.12 29.28
CA ILE A 928 -24.38 29.66 28.78
C ILE A 928 -24.44 30.06 27.32
N GLY A 929 -24.44 29.08 26.41
CA GLY A 929 -24.48 29.34 24.99
C GLY A 929 -25.89 29.46 24.41
N ASN A 930 -25.96 29.57 23.09
CA ASN A 930 -27.23 29.57 22.37
C ASN A 930 -27.84 28.17 22.35
N SER A 931 -29.18 28.10 22.41
CA SER A 931 -29.88 26.81 22.34
C SER A 931 -29.69 26.17 20.97
N VAL A 932 -29.30 24.89 20.98
CA VAL A 932 -29.09 24.06 19.80
C VAL A 932 -30.20 23.04 19.70
N VAL A 933 -30.74 22.89 18.49
CA VAL A 933 -31.71 21.86 18.14
C VAL A 933 -31.00 20.85 17.24
N PRO A 934 -30.77 19.60 17.70
CA PRO A 934 -30.13 18.57 16.87
C PRO A 934 -30.92 18.30 15.59
N ALA A 935 -30.23 18.16 14.45
CA ALA A 935 -30.85 17.88 13.16
C ALA A 935 -31.00 16.36 12.89
N SER A 936 -30.17 15.52 13.51
CA SER A 936 -30.16 14.06 13.37
C SER A 936 -29.45 13.39 14.55
N ASN A 937 -29.58 12.07 14.68
CA ASN A 937 -28.82 11.28 15.65
C ASN A 937 -27.31 11.27 15.30
N GLY A 938 -26.45 11.17 16.31
CA GLY A 938 -24.99 11.16 16.16
C GLY A 938 -24.29 12.22 17.02
N TRP A 939 -22.99 12.44 16.77
CA TRP A 939 -22.23 13.52 17.41
C TRP A 939 -22.71 14.89 16.90
N ILE A 940 -23.10 15.75 17.84
CA ILE A 940 -23.43 17.14 17.62
C ILE A 940 -22.26 17.98 18.12
N ASP A 941 -21.67 18.74 17.21
CA ASP A 941 -20.59 19.69 17.50
C ASP A 941 -21.17 21.11 17.64
N ILE A 942 -20.74 21.80 18.69
CA ILE A 942 -21.07 23.19 18.97
C ILE A 942 -19.76 23.96 19.02
N ASP A 943 -19.53 24.80 18.01
CA ASP A 943 -18.41 25.75 18.00
C ASP A 943 -18.66 26.85 19.03
N VAL A 944 -17.68 27.04 19.91
CA VAL A 944 -17.67 28.10 20.94
C VAL A 944 -16.37 28.92 20.88
N SER A 945 -15.58 28.77 19.81
CA SER A 945 -14.28 29.44 19.65
C SER A 945 -14.42 30.97 19.60
N SER A 946 -15.52 31.50 19.08
CA SER A 946 -15.80 32.95 19.08
C SER A 946 -16.08 33.54 20.46
N GLU A 947 -16.38 32.69 21.44
CA GLU A 947 -16.79 33.10 22.79
C GLU A 947 -15.59 33.39 23.71
N ASN A 948 -14.36 33.09 23.26
CA ASN A 948 -13.11 33.31 24.00
C ASN A 948 -13.13 32.75 25.43
N LEU A 949 -13.64 31.52 25.58
CA LEU A 949 -13.87 30.89 26.88
C LEU A 949 -12.57 30.39 27.50
N LEU A 950 -11.95 31.27 28.29
CA LEU A 950 -10.64 31.05 28.87
C LEU A 950 -10.72 30.51 30.31
N LEU A 951 -10.13 29.33 30.54
CA LEU A 951 -9.91 28.77 31.87
C LEU A 951 -8.55 29.23 32.41
N VAL A 952 -8.54 29.98 33.52
CA VAL A 952 -7.33 30.48 34.20
C VAL A 952 -7.28 29.94 35.64
N GLY A 953 -6.26 29.16 36.02
CA GLY A 953 -6.10 28.70 37.41
C GLY A 953 -5.23 27.44 37.65
N SER A 954 -4.85 27.20 38.92
CA SER A 954 -3.75 26.35 39.40
C SER A 954 -3.64 24.92 38.82
N SER A 955 -2.42 24.56 38.39
CA SER A 955 -1.82 23.27 37.97
C SER A 955 -2.61 22.23 37.15
N SER A 956 -3.94 22.24 37.13
CA SER A 956 -4.88 21.51 36.23
C SER A 956 -6.33 21.85 36.66
N PRO A 957 -6.99 22.89 36.13
CA PRO A 957 -8.35 23.22 36.55
C PRO A 957 -9.36 22.18 36.04
N GLU A 958 -10.17 21.63 36.96
CA GLU A 958 -11.35 20.85 36.61
C GLU A 958 -12.50 21.79 36.24
N PHE A 959 -13.16 21.49 35.12
CA PHE A 959 -14.37 22.18 34.67
C PHE A 959 -15.40 21.15 34.23
N PHE A 960 -16.64 21.57 34.07
CA PHE A 960 -17.74 20.69 33.71
C PHE A 960 -18.40 21.20 32.46
N VAL A 961 -18.53 20.32 31.46
CA VAL A 961 -19.27 20.60 30.24
C VAL A 961 -20.60 19.89 30.34
N GLY A 962 -21.68 20.65 30.21
CA GLY A 962 -23.02 20.11 30.29
C GLY A 962 -24.00 20.68 29.28
N LEU A 963 -25.17 20.06 29.26
CA LEU A 963 -26.28 20.42 28.40
C LEU A 963 -27.48 20.69 29.29
N LYS A 964 -27.94 21.95 29.29
CA LYS A 964 -29.17 22.36 29.96
C LYS A 964 -30.35 22.07 29.04
N TYR A 965 -31.30 21.32 29.55
CA TYR A 965 -32.50 20.98 28.80
C TYR A 965 -33.55 22.10 28.86
N ASN A 966 -34.08 22.49 27.69
CA ASN A 966 -34.99 23.64 27.58
C ASN A 966 -36.45 23.27 27.21
N GLY A 967 -36.76 22.00 26.95
CA GLY A 967 -38.07 21.57 26.44
C GLY A 967 -38.98 20.89 27.46
N THR A 968 -40.05 20.24 26.96
CA THR A 968 -41.04 19.47 27.74
C THR A 968 -41.08 17.95 27.42
N THR A 969 -40.32 17.46 26.43
CA THR A 969 -40.22 16.04 26.00
C THR A 969 -38.81 15.45 26.18
N GLU A 970 -38.69 14.29 26.81
CA GLU A 970 -37.41 13.73 27.29
C GLU A 970 -36.40 13.41 26.15
N PRO A 971 -35.27 14.14 26.04
CA PRO A 971 -34.29 13.86 24.99
C PRO A 971 -33.28 12.79 25.42
N ILE A 972 -32.73 12.05 24.46
CA ILE A 972 -31.81 10.94 24.73
C ILE A 972 -30.37 11.32 24.37
N ILE A 973 -29.49 11.38 25.38
CA ILE A 973 -28.04 11.52 25.23
C ILE A 973 -27.39 10.14 25.38
N GLY A 974 -26.40 9.84 24.53
CA GLY A 974 -25.66 8.58 24.60
C GLY A 974 -24.84 8.43 25.89
N TYR A 975 -24.85 7.22 26.46
CA TYR A 975 -23.99 6.85 27.58
C TYR A 975 -23.53 5.37 27.52
N THR A 976 -22.61 4.98 28.40
CA THR A 976 -22.27 3.56 28.67
C THR A 976 -22.67 3.13 30.09
N ASN A 977 -22.93 1.83 30.30
CA ASN A 977 -23.26 1.25 31.62
C ASN A 977 -22.03 1.04 32.54
N SER A 978 -20.98 1.85 32.40
CA SER A 978 -19.79 1.83 33.23
C SER A 978 -19.66 3.14 34.00
N SER A 979 -19.40 3.08 35.30
CA SER A 979 -19.15 4.25 36.15
C SER A 979 -17.69 4.70 36.08
N ASN A 980 -17.47 6.01 36.13
CA ASN A 980 -16.14 6.60 36.34
C ASN A 980 -16.10 7.77 37.35
N GLY A 981 -17.20 8.06 38.06
CA GLY A 981 -17.26 9.12 39.07
C GLY A 981 -17.26 10.56 38.53
N ARG A 982 -17.52 10.78 37.23
CA ARG A 982 -17.37 12.10 36.58
C ARG A 982 -18.65 12.70 35.99
N ALA A 983 -19.75 11.95 35.95
CA ALA A 983 -21.02 12.42 35.41
C ALA A 983 -21.95 12.94 36.51
N TRP A 984 -22.60 14.07 36.26
CA TRP A 984 -23.39 14.82 37.23
C TRP A 984 -24.72 15.30 36.65
N GLU A 985 -25.71 15.39 37.54
CA GLU A 985 -27.03 15.94 37.27
C GLU A 985 -27.31 17.12 38.22
N TYR A 986 -27.78 18.23 37.67
CA TYR A 986 -28.31 19.37 38.44
C TYR A 986 -29.83 19.34 38.46
N ASN A 987 -30.40 19.29 39.66
CA ASN A 987 -31.84 19.41 39.85
C ASN A 987 -32.24 20.87 40.13
N PRO A 988 -32.91 21.57 39.19
CA PRO A 988 -33.25 22.98 39.35
C PRO A 988 -34.32 23.23 40.42
N THR A 989 -35.06 22.20 40.84
CA THR A 989 -36.16 22.33 41.82
C THR A 989 -35.63 22.53 43.25
N ILE A 990 -34.52 21.86 43.57
CA ILE A 990 -33.88 21.92 44.89
C ILE A 990 -32.52 22.62 44.85
N ALA A 991 -32.05 23.01 43.66
CA ALA A 991 -30.79 23.68 43.40
C ALA A 991 -29.54 22.91 43.87
N GLU A 992 -29.54 21.59 43.69
CA GLU A 992 -28.44 20.70 44.11
C GLU A 992 -27.90 19.85 42.95
N TRP A 993 -26.61 19.54 43.03
CA TRP A 993 -25.92 18.61 42.14
C TRP A 993 -25.81 17.23 42.78
N SER A 994 -26.08 16.19 42.01
CA SER A 994 -25.85 14.79 42.39
C SER A 994 -25.01 14.09 41.32
N SER A 995 -24.00 13.31 41.73
CA SER A 995 -23.30 12.43 40.80
C SER A 995 -24.25 11.32 40.35
N LEU A 996 -24.22 10.91 39.07
CA LEU A 996 -25.09 9.85 38.57
C LEU A 996 -24.89 8.52 39.33
N ASP A 997 -23.66 8.24 39.78
CA ASP A 997 -23.35 7.06 40.61
C ASP A 997 -24.11 7.05 41.94
N ALA A 998 -24.22 8.21 42.60
CA ALA A 998 -24.96 8.36 43.86
C ALA A 998 -26.48 8.22 43.68
N LEU A 999 -26.97 8.42 42.45
CA LEU A 999 -28.36 8.18 42.06
C LEU A 999 -28.60 6.72 41.64
N GLY A 1000 -27.58 5.85 41.74
CA GLY A 1000 -27.67 4.43 41.36
C GLY A 1000 -27.56 4.18 39.86
N LEU A 1001 -27.07 5.15 39.09
CA LEU A 1001 -26.94 5.11 37.63
C LEU A 1001 -25.45 5.12 37.24
N PRO A 1002 -24.78 3.96 37.12
CA PRO A 1002 -23.38 3.88 36.73
C PRO A 1002 -23.23 4.20 35.24
N ALA A 1003 -23.18 5.49 34.90
CA ALA A 1003 -23.22 5.96 33.52
C ALA A 1003 -22.07 6.93 33.18
N MET A 1004 -21.45 6.73 32.01
CA MET A 1004 -20.57 7.74 31.39
C MET A 1004 -21.30 8.44 30.25
N LEU A 1005 -21.49 9.76 30.37
CA LEU A 1005 -22.12 10.56 29.31
C LEU A 1005 -21.15 10.78 28.13
N PHE A 1006 -21.65 10.76 26.90
CA PHE A 1006 -20.88 11.06 25.70
C PHE A 1006 -20.87 12.58 25.45
N ILE A 1007 -20.19 13.32 26.32
CA ILE A 1007 -19.97 14.78 26.22
C ILE A 1007 -18.46 15.06 26.25
N ARG A 1008 -17.97 15.89 25.31
CA ARG A 1008 -16.55 16.19 25.06
C ARG A 1008 -16.31 17.70 24.89
N ALA A 1009 -15.05 18.12 25.00
CA ALA A 1009 -14.59 19.45 24.60
C ALA A 1009 -13.26 19.39 23.85
N THR A 1010 -13.10 20.28 22.87
CA THR A 1010 -11.81 20.62 22.24
C THR A 1010 -11.32 21.90 22.87
N VAL A 1011 -10.07 21.91 23.32
CA VAL A 1011 -9.44 23.07 23.95
C VAL A 1011 -8.12 23.42 23.30
N THR A 1012 -7.83 24.70 23.16
CA THR A 1012 -6.54 25.20 22.69
C THR A 1012 -5.73 25.67 23.89
N GLN A 1013 -4.48 25.21 24.00
CA GLN A 1013 -3.60 25.67 25.05
C GLN A 1013 -3.10 27.09 24.73
N LEU A 1014 -3.37 28.05 25.61
CA LEU A 1014 -2.96 29.43 25.41
C LEU A 1014 -1.64 29.73 26.12
N THR A 1015 -0.67 30.22 25.36
CA THR A 1015 0.57 30.81 25.88
C THR A 1015 0.39 32.30 26.18
N GLY A 1016 -0.13 32.56 27.40
CA GLY A 1016 0.12 33.72 28.27
C GLY A 1016 0.07 35.15 27.71
N ILE A 1017 -1.14 35.75 27.62
CA ILE A 1017 -1.39 37.21 27.56
C ILE A 1017 -2.65 37.54 28.36
N GLU A 1018 -2.63 38.61 29.18
CA GLU A 1018 -3.82 39.21 29.81
C GLU A 1018 -3.97 40.68 29.35
N THR A 1019 -5.19 41.09 28.95
CA THR A 1019 -5.54 42.49 28.65
C THR A 1019 -6.05 43.15 29.94
N VAL A 1020 -5.45 44.26 30.39
CA VAL A 1020 -5.67 44.80 31.76
C VAL A 1020 -6.55 46.07 31.80
N GLY A 1021 -7.04 46.60 30.67
CA GLY A 1021 -8.01 47.70 30.70
C GLY A 1021 -8.48 48.23 29.34
N VAL A 1022 -9.67 48.86 29.32
CA VAL A 1022 -10.39 49.34 28.12
C VAL A 1022 -10.16 50.84 27.82
N GLU A 1023 -9.30 51.53 28.57
CA GLU A 1023 -8.95 52.92 28.25
C GLU A 1023 -7.95 52.96 27.09
N THR A 1024 -8.30 53.66 26.01
CA THR A 1024 -7.47 53.81 24.81
C THR A 1024 -6.34 54.81 25.09
N PRO A 1025 -5.08 54.36 25.20
CA PRO A 1025 -3.95 55.25 25.48
C PRO A 1025 -3.74 56.23 24.33
N GLN A 1026 -3.31 57.47 24.61
CA GLN A 1026 -3.05 58.45 23.55
C GLN A 1026 -1.69 58.25 22.86
N GLU A 1027 -0.74 57.59 23.53
CA GLU A 1027 0.62 57.37 23.03
C GLU A 1027 1.09 55.94 23.29
N PHE A 1028 2.09 55.50 22.51
CA PHE A 1028 2.75 54.21 22.72
C PHE A 1028 3.76 54.29 23.87
N PHE A 1029 3.72 53.34 24.79
CA PHE A 1029 4.65 53.32 25.93
C PHE A 1029 5.01 51.91 26.38
N LEU A 1030 6.31 51.57 26.45
CA LEU A 1030 6.82 50.34 27.07
C LEU A 1030 7.26 50.63 28.52
N GLN A 1031 6.59 50.00 29.50
CA GLN A 1031 6.94 50.13 30.91
C GLN A 1031 8.18 49.30 31.27
N GLN A 1032 8.81 49.69 32.38
CA GLN A 1032 9.85 48.87 33.01
C GLN A 1032 9.22 47.61 33.60
N ASN A 1033 9.78 46.44 33.31
CA ASN A 1033 9.33 45.18 33.88
C ASN A 1033 9.32 45.21 35.41
N TYR A 1034 8.33 44.56 36.03
CA TYR A 1034 8.19 44.48 37.49
C TYR A 1034 7.87 43.03 37.91
N PRO A 1035 8.62 42.45 38.88
CA PRO A 1035 9.75 43.03 39.61
C PRO A 1035 10.97 43.28 38.71
N ASN A 1036 11.87 44.20 39.09
CA ASN A 1036 13.21 44.34 38.50
C ASN A 1036 14.19 44.90 39.56
N PRO A 1037 15.15 44.11 40.09
CA PRO A 1037 15.50 42.77 39.66
C PRO A 1037 14.39 41.75 39.93
N PHE A 1038 14.31 40.69 39.14
CA PHE A 1038 13.33 39.61 39.32
C PHE A 1038 13.98 38.27 39.59
N ASN A 1039 13.23 37.37 40.23
CA ASN A 1039 13.57 35.97 40.42
C ASN A 1039 12.46 35.13 39.78
N ALA A 1040 12.82 34.15 38.96
CA ALA A 1040 11.93 33.23 38.23
C ALA A 1040 10.97 33.87 37.20
N SER A 1041 10.27 34.97 37.51
CA SER A 1041 9.33 35.63 36.59
C SER A 1041 9.20 37.14 36.79
N THR A 1042 8.81 37.86 35.73
CA THR A 1042 8.55 39.31 35.74
C THR A 1042 7.44 39.65 34.76
N SER A 1043 6.76 40.78 34.93
CA SER A 1043 5.73 41.25 34.00
C SER A 1043 6.23 42.45 33.21
N ILE A 1044 5.99 42.46 31.90
CA ILE A 1044 6.27 43.56 30.97
C ILE A 1044 4.94 44.14 30.52
N GLU A 1045 4.70 45.42 30.85
CA GLU A 1045 3.49 46.14 30.47
C GLU A 1045 3.79 47.14 29.35
N PHE A 1046 2.89 47.27 28.38
CA PHE A 1046 2.99 48.28 27.33
C PHE A 1046 1.62 48.78 26.89
N GLN A 1047 1.60 50.00 26.35
CA GLN A 1047 0.39 50.70 25.93
C GLN A 1047 0.36 50.83 24.42
N LEU A 1048 -0.75 50.43 23.81
CA LEU A 1048 -1.00 50.55 22.37
C LEU A 1048 -2.09 51.60 22.12
N PRO A 1049 -1.79 52.74 21.47
CA PRO A 1049 -2.80 53.76 21.20
C PRO A 1049 -3.76 53.36 20.06
N ILE A 1050 -3.33 52.46 19.18
CA ILE A 1050 -4.09 51.92 18.05
C ILE A 1050 -3.77 50.44 17.89
N GLU A 1051 -4.64 49.69 17.21
CA GLU A 1051 -4.37 48.29 16.90
C GLU A 1051 -3.12 48.15 16.00
N GLY A 1052 -2.36 47.07 16.21
CA GLY A 1052 -1.16 46.80 15.46
C GLY A 1052 -0.58 45.42 15.73
N PHE A 1053 0.38 45.02 14.90
CA PHE A 1053 1.16 43.79 15.09
C PHE A 1053 2.33 44.06 16.02
N VAL A 1054 2.38 43.32 17.13
CA VAL A 1054 3.38 43.48 18.19
C VAL A 1054 4.35 42.29 18.18
N SER A 1055 5.65 42.58 18.11
CA SER A 1055 6.72 41.64 18.42
C SER A 1055 7.44 42.10 19.69
N LEU A 1056 7.54 41.25 20.70
CA LEU A 1056 8.23 41.52 21.97
C LEU A 1056 9.25 40.41 22.19
N ILE A 1057 10.54 40.75 22.14
CA ILE A 1057 11.64 39.78 22.16
C ILE A 1057 12.61 40.15 23.27
N VAL A 1058 13.07 39.15 24.02
CA VAL A 1058 14.11 39.25 25.03
C VAL A 1058 15.46 38.85 24.42
N TYR A 1059 16.50 39.62 24.74
CA TYR A 1059 17.87 39.47 24.28
C TYR A 1059 18.84 39.40 25.46
N ASP A 1060 19.97 38.72 25.27
CA ASP A 1060 21.11 38.82 26.19
C ASP A 1060 22.03 40.01 25.86
N ILE A 1061 23.10 40.18 26.64
CA ILE A 1061 24.09 41.26 26.44
C ILE A 1061 24.84 41.20 25.09
N PHE A 1062 24.80 40.07 24.40
CA PHE A 1062 25.43 39.88 23.08
C PHE A 1062 24.44 40.10 21.93
N GLY A 1063 23.18 40.43 22.23
CA GLY A 1063 22.13 40.66 21.24
C GLY A 1063 21.53 39.37 20.66
N ARG A 1064 21.73 38.22 21.31
CA ARG A 1064 21.10 36.95 20.91
C ARG A 1064 19.67 36.88 21.44
N ASN A 1065 18.73 36.38 20.64
CA ASN A 1065 17.34 36.17 21.07
C ASN A 1065 17.30 35.06 22.14
N ILE A 1066 16.79 35.41 23.32
CA ILE A 1066 16.65 34.50 24.47
C ILE A 1066 15.20 34.02 24.62
N ALA A 1067 14.21 34.86 24.30
CA ALA A 1067 12.81 34.48 24.29
C ALA A 1067 12.03 35.40 23.35
N ILE A 1068 11.08 34.84 22.60
CA ILE A 1068 10.09 35.62 21.85
C ILE A 1068 8.80 35.55 22.66
N LEU A 1069 8.38 36.68 23.24
CA LEU A 1069 7.20 36.77 24.10
C LEU A 1069 5.94 37.09 23.29
N LEU A 1070 6.10 37.81 22.18
CA LEU A 1070 5.08 38.06 21.16
C LEU A 1070 5.78 38.02 19.79
N ASP A 1071 5.19 37.37 18.79
CA ASP A 1071 5.69 37.39 17.42
C ASP A 1071 4.60 37.85 16.44
N ARG A 1072 4.74 39.09 15.92
CA ARG A 1072 3.79 39.74 15.02
C ARG A 1072 2.33 39.51 15.44
N LYS A 1073 2.05 39.52 16.74
CA LYS A 1073 0.71 39.24 17.26
C LYS A 1073 -0.18 40.46 17.05
N LYS A 1074 -1.34 40.29 16.42
CA LYS A 1074 -2.33 41.36 16.32
C LYS A 1074 -2.88 41.65 17.71
N MET A 1075 -2.76 42.88 18.18
CA MET A 1075 -3.26 43.31 19.48
C MET A 1075 -4.11 44.58 19.35
N ASN A 1076 -5.19 44.64 20.11
CA ASN A 1076 -6.09 45.79 20.15
C ASN A 1076 -5.43 46.96 20.90
N ALA A 1077 -5.90 48.18 20.62
CA ALA A 1077 -5.54 49.36 21.40
C ALA A 1077 -5.91 49.17 22.88
N GLY A 1078 -5.04 49.59 23.80
CA GLY A 1078 -5.19 49.35 25.23
C GLY A 1078 -3.89 49.11 25.97
N ILE A 1079 -4.00 48.87 27.26
CA ILE A 1079 -2.87 48.48 28.13
C ILE A 1079 -2.74 46.95 28.12
N GLN A 1080 -1.56 46.48 27.73
CA GLN A 1080 -1.23 45.07 27.53
C GLN A 1080 -0.17 44.63 28.53
N LYS A 1081 -0.32 43.43 29.10
CA LYS A 1081 0.65 42.87 30.05
C LYS A 1081 1.06 41.47 29.62
N VAL A 1082 2.38 41.26 29.55
CA VAL A 1082 3.01 39.99 29.16
C VAL A 1082 3.92 39.52 30.27
N THR A 1083 3.73 38.28 30.74
CA THR A 1083 4.60 37.69 31.77
C THR A 1083 5.77 36.96 31.12
N PHE A 1084 6.98 37.25 31.57
CA PHE A 1084 8.20 36.55 31.20
C PHE A 1084 8.64 35.62 32.34
N ILE A 1085 8.81 34.34 32.04
CA ILE A 1085 9.31 33.32 32.96
C ILE A 1085 10.74 32.94 32.54
N ALA A 1086 11.68 33.05 33.47
CA ALA A 1086 13.12 32.94 33.26
C ALA A 1086 13.75 31.73 33.98
N ASP A 1087 12.95 30.71 34.30
CA ASP A 1087 13.39 29.54 35.08
C ASP A 1087 14.53 28.75 34.43
N HIS A 1088 14.68 28.85 33.11
CA HIS A 1088 15.71 28.13 32.34
C HIS A 1088 16.93 28.98 31.93
N ILE A 1089 17.00 30.26 32.33
CA ILE A 1089 18.11 31.17 31.94
C ILE A 1089 18.94 31.64 33.15
N VAL A 1090 20.23 31.91 32.97
CA VAL A 1090 21.17 32.21 34.08
C VAL A 1090 21.00 33.64 34.61
N SER A 1091 21.31 33.88 35.90
CA SER A 1091 21.33 35.23 36.48
C SER A 1091 22.18 36.17 35.64
N GLY A 1092 21.68 37.37 35.34
CA GLY A 1092 22.35 38.27 34.41
C GLY A 1092 21.49 39.43 33.95
N VAL A 1093 22.11 40.30 33.15
CA VAL A 1093 21.45 41.45 32.51
C VAL A 1093 20.87 40.99 31.17
N TYR A 1094 19.60 41.31 30.95
CA TYR A 1094 18.90 41.06 29.70
C TYR A 1094 18.24 42.34 29.19
N PHE A 1095 17.89 42.37 27.91
CA PHE A 1095 17.14 43.45 27.29
C PHE A 1095 15.85 42.89 26.70
N TYR A 1096 14.78 43.67 26.66
CA TYR A 1096 13.60 43.33 25.87
C TYR A 1096 13.30 44.47 24.90
N ARG A 1097 13.04 44.12 23.64
CA ARG A 1097 12.68 45.03 22.57
C ARG A 1097 11.25 44.75 22.15
N ILE A 1098 10.45 45.80 22.05
CA ILE A 1098 9.13 45.75 21.46
C ILE A 1098 9.16 46.47 20.12
N GLN A 1099 8.56 45.86 19.10
CA GLN A 1099 8.36 46.43 17.78
C GLN A 1099 6.86 46.36 17.47
N VAL A 1100 6.27 47.48 17.12
CA VAL A 1100 4.84 47.56 16.78
C VAL A 1100 4.69 48.19 15.40
N THR A 1101 3.96 47.51 14.52
CA THR A 1101 3.57 48.03 13.21
C THR A 1101 2.06 48.23 13.20
N SER A 1102 1.60 49.47 12.96
CA SER A 1102 0.17 49.74 12.88
C SER A 1102 -0.47 49.05 11.68
N ASN A 1103 -1.70 48.56 11.86
CA ASN A 1103 -2.46 47.89 10.82
C ASN A 1103 -3.03 48.86 9.75
N ASN A 1104 -3.27 50.13 10.13
CA ASN A 1104 -4.04 51.10 9.34
C ASN A 1104 -3.20 52.30 8.85
N ASP A 1105 -1.94 52.41 9.29
CA ASP A 1105 -1.01 53.47 8.87
C ASP A 1105 0.42 52.92 8.86
N VAL A 1106 0.89 52.49 7.68
CA VAL A 1106 2.18 51.78 7.50
C VAL A 1106 3.40 52.62 7.91
N ASN A 1107 3.22 53.93 8.09
CA ASN A 1107 4.27 54.85 8.54
C ASN A 1107 4.35 54.97 10.08
N ARG A 1108 3.42 54.37 10.84
CA ARG A 1108 3.47 54.33 12.31
C ARG A 1108 4.13 53.03 12.79
N TYR A 1109 5.42 53.14 13.06
CA TYR A 1109 6.26 52.10 13.63
C TYR A 1109 6.81 52.52 14.99
N TYR A 1110 6.62 51.69 16.01
CA TYR A 1110 7.17 51.92 17.34
C TYR A 1110 8.24 50.87 17.65
N ASP A 1111 9.35 51.31 18.21
CA ASP A 1111 10.46 50.44 18.59
C ASP A 1111 11.12 50.96 19.87
N GLN A 1112 11.07 50.16 20.94
CA GLN A 1112 11.64 50.52 22.23
C GLN A 1112 12.34 49.33 22.87
N VAL A 1113 13.46 49.61 23.55
CA VAL A 1113 14.26 48.61 24.28
C VAL A 1113 14.38 49.02 25.74
N LYS A 1114 14.28 48.05 26.66
CA LYS A 1114 14.47 48.23 28.09
C LYS A 1114 15.36 47.14 28.68
N LYS A 1115 16.05 47.44 29.78
CA LYS A 1115 16.97 46.53 30.49
C LYS A 1115 16.26 45.87 31.67
N MET A 1116 16.47 44.58 31.88
CA MET A 1116 16.03 43.84 33.07
C MET A 1116 17.18 43.07 33.71
N LEU A 1117 17.10 42.84 35.02
CA LEU A 1117 18.09 42.09 35.81
C LEU A 1117 17.44 40.86 36.44
N LEU A 1118 17.92 39.67 36.06
CA LEU A 1118 17.53 38.41 36.67
C LEU A 1118 18.52 38.06 37.80
N ILE A 1119 17.99 37.82 39.00
CA ILE A 1119 18.73 37.33 40.16
C ILE A 1119 18.04 36.05 40.65
N LYS A 1120 18.69 34.92 40.41
CA LYS A 1120 18.33 33.62 41.00
C LYS A 1120 19.04 33.39 42.33
#